data_AF-A0A9E3V1G6-F1
#
_entry.id   AF-A0A9E3V1G6-F1
#
_cell.length_a   1.000
_cell.length_b   1.000
_cell.length_c   1.000
_cell.angle_alpha   90.00
_cell.angle_beta   90.00
_cell.angle_gamma   90.00
#
_symmetry.space_group_name_H-M   'P 1'
#
loop_
_entity.id
_entity.type
_entity.pdbx_description
1 polymer ?
#
loop_
_entity_poly.entity_id
_entity_poly.type
_entity_poly.pdbx_seq_one_letter_code
_entity_poly.pdbx_strand_id
1 'polypeptide(L)'
;PRLRFALLTDFADAPSEQMPEDDEYLQDALQRVRELNAKYAAGGRDRFFLFHRRRVWNPVQGCWMGWERKRGKLAEFNRLLRGDRGTSYAWISGDPGDLASVRFVITLDADTQLPRESAPRLVGTIAHPLNRPHFDPEQRRVVAGYGILQPRVSYHLMAATRSRFAAILASSAGIDPYATAVSDVYMDLFGIGSYTGKGIYDVDAFEAATGHTFPENHILSHDLIEGNFARCGLVSDIELFDDFPARYHAYARREHRWVRGDWQLLPWLGPKVPTPAGPRPNPLPLLERWKLLDNLRRSLVPPALLVLLVLAWTVLPGSPWLWTAAALAVPALPLGQWLLGALIGCGRSRSLARLREVPEVVPATLAQSALGVIFLAEQARLLVDAIARTLVRLCLSRRNLLEWETAATTERRLGTDHRSFWQTMWPASVLALGLGLLVLWVRPAAMGAAMPVLAAWFLSPVVAYWISQPRPLAERPLTEPERRALRRVARKTWHFFETFVGPEDHWLPPDNFQEDPDARVAHRTSPTNQGLLLLSTLAAHDLGYLGLRDLLGRLEATFDTLEGLERHQGHFFNWYDTKTLRPLPPLYISTVDSGNLLGSLLVLKQGLREKAAQPNLEISPSVSGLLDTLDLIAEAAMALQPELAPDALAPLGQSLGALRRSLAEGPDHPVALGGWLARLDGMAQEVLGHVEALAGQLGRPLEALATWAERLASRIRGWREEVAVLAPWLALLPEIPIGPDAPAEAQARWSSLVEELALPGGIERFVARTDSLLAELAALEGLLPESSRAPLRGLTEALRRSAAPEWRERLRRLDERAGALAEAMDFRFLYRADRHLFAIGCNLALGRLDEASYDLLASEASLTSLLAVARGDAPRRHWLQLGRPY
;
A
#
# COMPACT_ATOMS: atom_id res chain seq x y z
N PRO A 1 12.39 18.55 12.50
CA PRO A 1 13.64 17.76 12.45
C PRO A 1 14.14 17.54 11.01
N ARG A 2 15.46 17.68 10.78
CA ARG A 2 16.08 17.37 9.48
C ARG A 2 16.36 15.87 9.40
N LEU A 3 15.36 15.07 9.03
CA LEU A 3 15.53 13.62 8.89
C LEU A 3 16.42 13.28 7.67
N ARG A 4 17.32 12.32 7.86
CA ARG A 4 18.12 11.68 6.80
C ARG A 4 17.79 10.19 6.81
N PHE A 5 17.81 9.55 5.66
CA PHE A 5 17.49 8.14 5.50
C PHE A 5 18.74 7.40 5.03
N ALA A 6 19.11 6.33 5.72
CA ALA A 6 20.31 5.55 5.42
C ALA A 6 19.95 4.06 5.29
N LEU A 7 20.35 3.44 4.17
CA LEU A 7 20.34 2.00 3.97
C LEU A 7 21.68 1.41 4.42
N LEU A 8 21.66 0.57 5.45
CA LEU A 8 22.84 -0.15 5.93
C LEU A 8 22.78 -1.61 5.43
N THR A 9 23.61 -1.95 4.45
CA THR A 9 23.50 -3.23 3.73
C THR A 9 24.78 -4.06 3.78
N ASP A 10 24.59 -5.37 3.70
CA ASP A 10 25.63 -6.40 3.59
C ASP A 10 25.25 -7.31 2.42
N PHE A 11 26.24 -7.94 1.79
CA PHE A 11 25.96 -9.09 0.94
C PHE A 11 25.61 -10.34 1.76
N ALA A 12 25.02 -11.34 1.08
CA ALA A 12 24.86 -12.68 1.63
C ALA A 12 26.21 -13.36 1.88
N ASP A 13 26.22 -14.36 2.76
CA ASP A 13 27.42 -15.16 3.05
C ASP A 13 27.91 -15.87 1.79
N ALA A 14 29.22 -15.86 1.57
CA ALA A 14 29.83 -16.36 0.35
C ALA A 14 31.14 -17.13 0.63
N PRO A 15 31.57 -18.01 -0.30
CA PRO A 15 32.88 -18.67 -0.24
C PRO A 15 34.05 -17.73 -0.58
N SER A 16 33.79 -16.57 -1.19
CA SER A 16 34.78 -15.55 -1.57
C SER A 16 34.37 -14.15 -1.11
N GLU A 17 35.33 -13.21 -1.06
CA GLU A 17 35.08 -11.82 -0.67
C GLU A 17 34.09 -11.13 -1.63
N GLN A 18 34.24 -11.42 -2.93
CA GLN A 18 33.41 -10.90 -4.03
C GLN A 18 32.76 -12.06 -4.79
N MET A 19 31.54 -11.84 -5.26
CA MET A 19 30.75 -12.73 -6.10
C MET A 19 30.40 -12.02 -7.43
N PRO A 20 30.17 -12.74 -8.54
CA PRO A 20 29.91 -12.12 -9.85
C PRO A 20 28.69 -11.19 -9.89
N GLU A 21 27.68 -11.46 -9.05
CA GLU A 21 26.41 -10.72 -8.99
C GLU A 21 26.50 -9.41 -8.18
N ASP A 22 27.57 -9.23 -7.41
CA ASP A 22 27.69 -8.16 -6.41
C ASP A 22 27.66 -6.75 -7.04
N ASP A 23 28.38 -6.57 -8.14
CA ASP A 23 28.50 -5.28 -8.82
C ASP A 23 27.16 -4.82 -9.39
N GLU A 24 26.37 -5.73 -9.96
CA GLU A 24 25.04 -5.43 -10.50
C GLU A 24 24.10 -4.90 -9.41
N TYR A 25 24.02 -5.62 -8.28
CA TYR A 25 23.17 -5.22 -7.15
C TYR A 25 23.58 -3.88 -6.56
N LEU A 26 24.89 -3.64 -6.47
CA LEU A 26 25.42 -2.41 -5.92
C LEU A 26 25.16 -1.20 -6.82
N GLN A 27 25.38 -1.34 -8.14
CA GLN A 27 25.12 -0.26 -9.09
C GLN A 27 23.63 0.09 -9.15
N ASP A 28 22.74 -0.90 -9.12
CA ASP A 28 21.29 -0.63 -9.03
C ASP A 28 20.96 0.12 -7.74
N ALA A 29 21.43 -0.35 -6.57
CA ALA A 29 21.16 0.31 -5.30
C ALA A 29 21.67 1.77 -5.26
N LEU A 30 22.89 2.02 -5.76
CA LEU A 30 23.45 3.38 -5.87
C LEU A 30 22.63 4.26 -6.82
N GLN A 31 22.23 3.72 -7.97
CA GLN A 31 21.41 4.42 -8.95
C GLN A 31 20.05 4.81 -8.36
N ARG A 32 19.36 3.90 -7.67
CA ARG A 32 18.08 4.19 -7.01
C ARG A 32 18.20 5.27 -5.92
N VAL A 33 19.29 5.27 -5.15
CA VAL A 33 19.52 6.34 -4.17
C VAL A 33 19.77 7.68 -4.85
N ARG A 34 20.50 7.71 -5.98
CA ARG A 34 20.66 8.94 -6.79
C ARG A 34 19.32 9.46 -7.32
N GLU A 35 18.46 8.58 -7.85
CA GLU A 35 17.11 8.93 -8.31
C GLU A 35 16.26 9.53 -7.18
N LEU A 36 16.34 8.96 -5.97
CA LEU A 36 15.64 9.49 -4.79
C LEU A 36 16.15 10.88 -4.40
N ASN A 37 17.47 11.11 -4.37
CA ASN A 37 18.03 12.43 -4.07
C ASN A 37 17.70 13.45 -5.17
N ALA A 38 17.74 13.07 -6.45
CA ALA A 38 17.32 13.95 -7.54
C ALA A 38 15.86 14.40 -7.38
N LYS A 39 14.98 13.49 -6.96
CA LYS A 39 13.56 13.78 -6.74
C LYS A 39 13.28 14.61 -5.48
N TYR A 40 13.95 14.33 -4.38
CA TYR A 40 13.56 14.85 -3.06
C TYR A 40 14.57 15.81 -2.42
N ALA A 41 15.75 15.99 -3.01
CA ALA A 41 16.82 16.86 -2.52
C ALA A 41 17.20 17.98 -3.50
N ALA A 42 16.31 18.34 -4.44
CA ALA A 42 16.52 19.43 -5.39
C ALA A 42 16.93 20.74 -4.66
N GLY A 43 18.18 21.17 -4.86
CA GLY A 43 18.74 22.41 -4.29
C GLY A 43 19.31 22.33 -2.86
N GLY A 44 19.49 21.13 -2.29
CA GLY A 44 20.01 20.93 -0.94
C GLY A 44 21.02 19.79 -0.80
N ARG A 45 21.39 19.45 0.44
CA ARG A 45 22.25 18.30 0.75
C ARG A 45 21.49 16.98 0.63
N ASP A 46 22.15 15.89 0.23
CA ASP A 46 21.59 14.54 0.06
C ASP A 46 20.75 14.08 1.26
N ARG A 47 19.54 13.57 1.01
CA ARG A 47 18.62 13.11 2.05
C ARG A 47 18.67 11.60 2.24
N PHE A 48 19.01 10.87 1.18
CA PHE A 48 19.06 9.42 1.12
C PHE A 48 20.50 8.97 0.95
N PHE A 49 20.91 7.96 1.72
CA PHE A 49 22.25 7.44 1.75
C PHE A 49 22.23 5.91 1.67
N LEU A 50 23.20 5.34 0.97
CA LEU A 50 23.57 3.93 0.99
C LEU A 50 24.92 3.80 1.68
N PHE A 51 25.02 2.91 2.65
CA PHE A 51 26.27 2.47 3.25
C PHE A 51 26.34 0.95 3.09
N HIS A 52 27.16 0.50 2.16
CA HIS A 52 27.34 -0.91 1.86
C HIS A 52 28.71 -1.41 2.33
N ARG A 53 28.73 -2.55 3.03
CA ARG A 53 29.95 -3.14 3.60
C ARG A 53 30.51 -4.23 2.70
N ARG A 54 31.83 -4.30 2.61
CA ARG A 54 32.51 -5.46 2.02
C ARG A 54 32.39 -6.69 2.92
N ARG A 55 32.43 -7.89 2.33
CA ARG A 55 32.54 -9.12 3.12
C ARG A 55 33.92 -9.19 3.77
N VAL A 56 33.99 -9.77 4.97
CA VAL A 56 35.23 -10.05 5.68
C VAL A 56 35.29 -11.53 6.01
N TRP A 57 36.46 -12.15 5.86
CA TRP A 57 36.66 -13.55 6.21
C TRP A 57 36.43 -13.76 7.71
N ASN A 58 35.51 -14.67 8.04
CA ASN A 58 35.23 -15.04 9.42
C ASN A 58 35.71 -16.47 9.70
N PRO A 59 36.82 -16.67 10.44
CA PRO A 59 37.38 -18.00 10.67
C PRO A 59 36.49 -18.90 11.56
N VAL A 60 35.59 -18.31 12.35
CA VAL A 60 34.68 -19.03 13.26
C VAL A 60 33.45 -19.55 12.52
N GLN A 61 33.06 -18.89 11.42
CA GLN A 61 31.97 -19.29 10.53
C GLN A 61 32.47 -20.07 9.31
N GLY A 62 33.72 -19.86 8.90
CA GLY A 62 34.30 -20.48 7.71
C GLY A 62 33.77 -19.91 6.39
N CYS A 63 33.33 -18.65 6.37
CA CYS A 63 32.83 -17.96 5.18
C CYS A 63 33.20 -16.47 5.17
N TRP A 64 33.03 -15.85 4.01
CA TRP A 64 33.06 -14.39 3.85
C TRP A 64 31.68 -13.83 4.13
N MET A 65 31.58 -12.88 5.05
CA MET A 65 30.30 -12.33 5.50
C MET A 65 30.46 -10.89 6.01
N GLY A 66 29.36 -10.16 6.19
CA GLY A 66 29.38 -8.88 6.89
C GLY A 66 29.80 -9.06 8.36
N TRP A 67 30.79 -8.29 8.82
CA TRP A 67 31.27 -8.34 10.20
C TRP A 67 30.12 -8.13 11.19
N GLU A 68 29.97 -9.04 12.16
CA GLU A 68 28.99 -8.94 13.25
C GLU A 68 27.51 -8.72 12.85
N ARG A 69 27.13 -9.06 11.61
CA ARG A 69 25.72 -8.98 11.12
C ARG A 69 25.09 -7.60 11.40
N LYS A 70 23.82 -7.56 11.83
CA LYS A 70 23.05 -6.33 12.16
C LYS A 70 23.75 -5.50 13.25
N ARG A 71 24.30 -6.13 14.29
CA ARG A 71 25.09 -5.46 15.33
C ARG A 71 26.28 -4.71 14.74
N GLY A 72 27.07 -5.39 13.90
CA GLY A 72 28.23 -4.80 13.26
C GLY A 72 27.89 -3.62 12.35
N LYS A 73 26.78 -3.70 11.59
CA LYS A 73 26.29 -2.57 10.79
C LYS A 73 26.09 -1.33 11.66
N LEU A 74 25.38 -1.47 12.77
CA LEU A 74 25.10 -0.34 13.67
C LEU A 74 26.37 0.18 14.35
N ALA A 75 27.23 -0.72 14.84
CA ALA A 75 28.49 -0.33 15.48
C ALA A 75 29.42 0.43 14.52
N GLU A 76 29.63 -0.08 13.31
CA GLU A 76 30.44 0.62 12.32
C GLU A 76 29.81 1.93 11.86
N PHE A 77 28.48 1.98 11.77
CA PHE A 77 27.78 3.20 11.39
C PHE A 77 27.94 4.28 12.47
N ASN A 78 27.84 3.92 13.75
CA ASN A 78 28.09 4.86 14.85
C ASN A 78 29.52 5.40 14.84
N ARG A 79 30.51 4.52 14.61
CA ARG A 79 31.92 4.94 14.43
C ARG A 79 32.06 5.91 13.25
N LEU A 80 31.41 5.61 12.12
CA LEU A 80 31.41 6.48 10.93
C LEU A 80 30.81 7.86 11.21
N LEU A 81 29.69 7.92 11.93
CA LEU A 81 29.06 9.18 12.37
C LEU A 81 29.96 9.98 13.31
N ARG A 82 30.78 9.30 14.11
CA ARG A 82 31.78 9.89 15.02
C ARG A 82 33.11 10.22 14.33
N GLY A 83 33.19 10.07 13.01
CA GLY A 83 34.34 10.47 12.19
C GLY A 83 35.37 9.37 11.92
N ASP A 84 35.19 8.16 12.44
CA ASP A 84 36.08 7.04 12.12
C ASP A 84 35.83 6.57 10.67
N ARG A 85 36.88 6.52 9.86
CA ARG A 85 36.82 6.06 8.47
C ARG A 85 37.37 4.63 8.29
N GLY A 86 37.89 4.00 9.35
CA GLY A 86 38.45 2.65 9.35
C GLY A 86 37.41 1.51 9.37
N THR A 87 36.19 1.76 8.87
CA THR A 87 35.09 0.79 8.87
C THR A 87 35.10 -0.09 7.62
N SER A 88 34.34 -1.19 7.63
CA SER A 88 34.15 -2.03 6.44
C SER A 88 33.17 -1.47 5.40
N TYR A 89 32.58 -0.29 5.64
CA TYR A 89 31.80 0.45 4.64
C TYR A 89 32.69 0.90 3.48
N ALA A 90 32.70 0.11 2.41
CA ALA A 90 33.53 0.35 1.24
C ALA A 90 32.81 1.18 0.17
N TRP A 91 31.47 1.13 0.13
CA TRP A 91 30.68 1.90 -0.84
C TRP A 91 29.64 2.75 -0.12
N ILE A 92 29.75 4.06 -0.34
CA ILE A 92 28.91 5.06 0.30
C ILE A 92 28.37 5.99 -0.77
N SER A 93 27.07 6.24 -0.77
CA SER A 93 26.49 7.29 -1.62
C SER A 93 26.59 8.65 -0.90
N GLY A 94 27.31 9.61 -1.48
CA GLY A 94 27.48 10.94 -0.89
C GLY A 94 28.56 11.00 0.20
N ASP A 95 28.79 12.20 0.76
CA ASP A 95 29.81 12.43 1.79
C ASP A 95 29.27 12.11 3.21
N PRO A 96 29.86 11.14 3.96
CA PRO A 96 29.49 10.89 5.35
C PRO A 96 29.69 12.09 6.27
N GLY A 97 30.54 13.06 5.92
CA GLY A 97 30.75 14.30 6.66
C GLY A 97 29.46 15.11 6.86
N ASP A 98 28.51 15.00 5.94
CA ASP A 98 27.19 15.63 6.05
C ASP A 98 26.32 15.06 7.18
N LEU A 99 26.73 13.94 7.78
CA LEU A 99 26.04 13.27 8.88
C LEU A 99 26.72 13.49 10.24
N ALA A 100 27.84 14.22 10.31
CA ALA A 100 28.59 14.41 11.55
C ALA A 100 27.79 15.08 12.68
N SER A 101 26.72 15.82 12.35
CA SER A 101 25.81 16.44 13.34
C SER A 101 24.69 15.52 13.83
N VAL A 102 24.63 14.27 13.37
CA VAL A 102 23.57 13.32 13.74
C VAL A 102 23.81 12.83 15.16
N ARG A 103 22.90 13.21 16.07
CA ARG A 103 22.92 12.76 17.47
C ARG A 103 22.08 11.52 17.74
N PHE A 104 20.97 11.37 17.01
CA PHE A 104 20.01 10.28 17.23
C PHE A 104 19.85 9.46 15.95
N VAL A 105 19.76 8.14 16.11
CA VAL A 105 19.51 7.19 15.02
C VAL A 105 18.23 6.44 15.33
N ILE A 106 17.35 6.31 14.32
CA ILE A 106 16.16 5.45 14.39
C ILE A 106 16.46 4.19 13.60
N THR A 107 16.42 3.03 14.26
CA THR A 107 16.60 1.71 13.64
C THR A 107 15.27 1.15 13.19
N LEU A 108 15.22 0.73 11.93
CA LEU A 108 14.07 0.09 11.30
C LEU A 108 14.58 -1.11 10.50
N ASP A 109 13.80 -2.18 10.46
CA ASP A 109 14.04 -3.27 9.51
C ASP A 109 13.38 -2.93 8.16
N ALA A 110 13.75 -3.63 7.09
CA ALA A 110 13.25 -3.36 5.74
C ALA A 110 11.72 -3.55 5.60
N ASP A 111 11.12 -4.36 6.46
CA ASP A 111 9.69 -4.64 6.56
C ASP A 111 8.96 -3.74 7.57
N THR A 112 9.66 -2.79 8.21
CA THR A 112 9.08 -1.89 9.21
C THR A 112 8.61 -0.58 8.58
N GLN A 113 7.34 -0.25 8.76
CA GLN A 113 6.81 1.06 8.38
C GLN A 113 6.90 2.05 9.55
N LEU A 114 7.41 3.24 9.24
CA LEU A 114 7.48 4.38 10.13
C LEU A 114 6.37 5.38 9.77
N PRO A 115 5.27 5.45 10.54
CA PRO A 115 4.20 6.39 10.27
C PRO A 115 4.66 7.84 10.30
N ARG A 116 3.96 8.70 9.57
CA ARG A 116 4.15 10.15 9.66
C ARG A 116 4.00 10.58 11.14
N GLU A 117 4.86 11.51 11.55
CA GLU A 117 4.98 12.03 12.92
C GLU A 117 5.64 11.11 13.96
N SER A 118 5.81 9.81 13.71
CA SER A 118 6.45 8.92 14.69
C SER A 118 7.91 9.33 14.97
N ALA A 119 8.69 9.65 13.93
CA ALA A 119 10.08 10.10 14.10
C ALA A 119 10.26 11.41 14.89
N PRO A 120 9.56 12.54 14.57
CA PRO A 120 9.68 13.75 15.39
C PRO A 120 9.25 13.54 16.83
N ARG A 121 8.22 12.72 17.09
CA ARG A 121 7.81 12.38 18.46
C ARG A 121 8.89 11.59 19.18
N LEU A 122 9.49 10.57 18.54
CA LEU A 122 10.61 9.81 19.11
C LEU A 122 11.80 10.71 19.46
N VAL A 123 12.19 11.59 18.53
CA VAL A 123 13.28 12.55 18.73
C VAL A 123 12.95 13.49 19.89
N GLY A 124 11.72 14.02 19.95
CA GLY A 124 11.27 14.88 21.05
C GLY A 124 11.31 14.17 22.40
N THR A 125 10.84 12.92 22.46
CA THR A 125 10.84 12.12 23.68
C THR A 125 12.27 11.81 24.15
N ILE A 126 13.16 11.30 23.30
CA ILE A 126 14.54 10.96 23.74
C ILE A 126 15.37 12.21 24.08
N ALA A 127 15.12 13.34 23.41
CA ALA A 127 15.82 14.59 23.70
C ALA A 127 15.34 15.27 25.01
N HIS A 128 14.20 14.84 25.57
CA HIS A 128 13.65 15.42 26.78
C HIS A 128 14.65 15.30 27.95
N PRO A 129 14.88 16.35 28.76
CA PRO A 129 15.89 16.33 29.84
C PRO A 129 15.76 15.17 30.82
N LEU A 130 14.52 14.74 31.13
CA LEU A 130 14.27 13.58 32.01
C LEU A 130 14.74 12.24 31.43
N ASN A 131 14.89 12.15 30.11
CA ASN A 131 15.33 10.94 29.42
C ASN A 131 16.83 10.95 29.13
N ARG A 132 17.55 12.03 29.46
CA ARG A 132 18.99 12.16 29.15
C ARG A 132 19.78 11.00 29.78
N PRO A 133 20.51 10.20 28.98
CA PRO A 133 21.24 9.06 29.50
C PRO A 133 22.41 9.49 30.38
N HIS A 134 22.58 8.80 31.51
CA HIS A 134 23.72 8.91 32.40
C HIS A 134 24.52 7.61 32.38
N PHE A 135 25.73 7.70 31.82
CA PHE A 135 26.65 6.58 31.71
C PHE A 135 27.55 6.48 32.94
N ASP A 136 27.62 5.29 33.54
CA ASP A 136 28.52 4.94 34.64
C ASP A 136 29.80 4.28 34.07
N PRO A 137 30.98 4.92 34.21
CA PRO A 137 32.25 4.37 33.71
C PRO A 137 32.72 3.09 34.41
N GLU A 138 32.36 2.88 35.69
CA GLU A 138 32.77 1.69 36.45
C GLU A 138 31.95 0.47 36.01
N GLN A 139 30.63 0.64 35.92
CA GLN A 139 29.73 -0.42 35.46
C GLN A 139 29.78 -0.62 33.94
N ARG A 140 30.23 0.41 33.21
CA ARG A 140 30.24 0.53 31.74
C ARG A 140 28.85 0.32 31.14
N ARG A 141 27.86 1.05 31.66
CA ARG A 141 26.46 1.02 31.21
C ARG A 141 25.74 2.32 31.53
N VAL A 142 24.57 2.52 30.94
CA VAL A 142 23.65 3.60 31.31
C VAL A 142 22.89 3.19 32.58
N VAL A 143 22.95 4.02 33.61
CA VAL A 143 22.33 3.74 34.93
C VAL A 143 21.14 4.64 35.23
N ALA A 144 20.99 5.80 34.58
CA ALA A 144 19.85 6.70 34.67
C ALA A 144 19.51 7.31 33.29
N GLY A 145 18.27 7.78 33.11
CA GLY A 145 17.75 8.15 31.79
C GLY A 145 17.68 6.95 30.84
N TYR A 146 17.62 7.22 29.53
CA TYR A 146 17.49 6.18 28.50
C TYR A 146 18.44 6.44 27.35
N GLY A 147 19.35 5.50 27.08
CA GLY A 147 20.19 5.55 25.88
C GLY A 147 19.44 5.11 24.62
N ILE A 148 18.33 4.38 24.80
CA ILE A 148 17.48 3.89 23.72
C ILE A 148 16.00 3.90 24.13
N LEU A 149 15.13 4.29 23.21
CA LEU A 149 13.68 4.23 23.36
C LEU A 149 13.07 3.33 22.28
N GLN A 150 12.32 2.34 22.74
CA GLN A 150 11.56 1.39 21.95
C GLN A 150 10.12 1.92 21.79
N PRO A 151 9.63 2.20 20.57
CA PRO A 151 8.20 2.42 20.33
C PRO A 151 7.42 1.09 20.36
N ARG A 152 6.09 1.18 20.42
CA ARG A 152 5.20 0.04 20.20
C ARG A 152 5.32 -0.47 18.76
N VAL A 153 5.34 -1.79 18.57
CA VAL A 153 5.47 -2.44 17.25
C VAL A 153 4.24 -3.29 16.94
N SER A 154 3.28 -2.75 16.19
CA SER A 154 2.07 -3.48 15.81
C SER A 154 2.21 -4.12 14.43
N TYR A 155 1.31 -5.04 14.07
CA TYR A 155 1.31 -5.65 12.73
C TYR A 155 0.42 -4.89 11.74
N HIS A 156 0.76 -4.95 10.46
CA HIS A 156 -0.11 -4.44 9.40
C HIS A 156 -1.46 -5.16 9.33
N LEU A 157 -2.56 -4.42 9.13
CA LEU A 157 -3.89 -5.01 8.92
C LEU A 157 -3.90 -5.98 7.71
N MET A 158 -3.20 -5.61 6.63
CA MET A 158 -3.06 -6.43 5.44
C MET A 158 -2.21 -7.68 5.67
N ALA A 159 -1.36 -7.73 6.69
CA ALA A 159 -0.63 -8.95 7.04
C ALA A 159 -1.58 -10.01 7.61
N ALA A 160 -2.58 -9.57 8.41
CA ALA A 160 -3.59 -10.45 9.00
C ALA A 160 -4.54 -11.08 7.96
N THR A 161 -4.67 -10.50 6.76
CA THR A 161 -5.57 -11.02 5.71
C THR A 161 -4.91 -12.07 4.81
N ARG A 162 -3.59 -12.27 4.88
CA ARG A 162 -2.84 -13.15 3.96
C ARG A 162 -3.20 -14.63 4.08
N SER A 163 -3.50 -15.12 5.29
CA SER A 163 -3.85 -16.53 5.54
C SER A 163 -4.72 -16.69 6.79
N ARG A 164 -5.29 -17.88 7.01
CA ARG A 164 -5.99 -18.15 8.29
C ARG A 164 -5.03 -18.13 9.48
N PHE A 165 -3.80 -18.58 9.27
CA PHE A 165 -2.73 -18.56 10.27
C PHE A 165 -2.44 -17.13 10.73
N ALA A 166 -2.16 -16.23 9.78
CA ALA A 166 -1.91 -14.83 10.08
C ALA A 166 -3.14 -14.16 10.70
N ALA A 167 -4.35 -14.46 10.21
CA ALA A 167 -5.58 -13.93 10.81
C ALA A 167 -5.75 -14.36 12.27
N ILE A 168 -5.41 -15.61 12.62
CA ILE A 168 -5.56 -16.11 13.99
C ILE A 168 -4.49 -15.52 14.92
N LEU A 169 -3.22 -15.41 14.48
CA LEU A 169 -2.12 -14.96 15.33
C LEU A 169 -1.88 -13.45 15.34
N ALA A 170 -2.15 -12.75 14.24
CA ALA A 170 -1.93 -11.31 14.13
C ALA A 170 -3.13 -10.47 14.62
N SER A 171 -4.33 -11.07 14.72
CA SER A 171 -5.55 -10.36 15.19
C SER A 171 -5.58 -10.10 16.69
N SER A 172 -4.76 -10.80 17.48
CA SER A 172 -4.66 -10.55 18.92
C SER A 172 -3.67 -9.43 19.22
N ALA A 173 -4.14 -8.20 19.13
CA ALA A 173 -3.53 -7.12 19.89
C ALA A 173 -3.65 -7.45 21.39
N GLY A 174 -2.57 -7.96 22.01
CA GLY A 174 -2.50 -8.15 23.46
C GLY A 174 -2.00 -9.49 24.00
N ILE A 175 -1.60 -10.47 23.18
CA ILE A 175 -1.08 -11.77 23.68
C ILE A 175 0.44 -11.93 23.45
N ASP A 176 1.04 -11.15 22.53
CA ASP A 176 2.49 -11.17 22.30
C ASP A 176 3.21 -10.14 23.19
N PRO A 177 3.99 -10.57 24.20
CA PRO A 177 4.71 -9.68 25.10
C PRO A 177 5.87 -8.92 24.42
N TYR A 178 6.28 -9.28 23.19
CA TYR A 178 7.35 -8.59 22.47
C TYR A 178 6.84 -7.55 21.48
N ALA A 179 5.71 -7.82 20.81
CA ALA A 179 5.21 -6.95 19.74
C ALA A 179 4.13 -5.98 20.23
N THR A 180 3.15 -6.43 21.01
CA THR A 180 1.91 -5.66 21.21
C THR A 180 1.67 -5.23 22.67
N ALA A 181 2.67 -4.62 23.28
CA ALA A 181 2.54 -4.01 24.60
C ALA A 181 1.68 -2.73 24.53
N VAL A 182 0.40 -2.82 24.94
CA VAL A 182 -0.40 -1.67 25.38
C VAL A 182 -0.04 -1.31 26.84
N SER A 183 0.44 -2.29 27.59
CA SER A 183 1.05 -2.19 28.93
C SER A 183 2.25 -3.13 28.97
N ASP A 184 3.39 -2.65 29.47
CA ASP A 184 4.60 -3.43 29.65
C ASP A 184 4.93 -3.43 31.14
N VAL A 185 4.91 -4.63 31.74
CA VAL A 185 5.09 -4.80 33.19
C VAL A 185 6.45 -4.24 33.66
N TYR A 186 7.48 -4.31 32.83
CA TYR A 186 8.81 -3.80 33.17
C TYR A 186 8.84 -2.27 33.16
N MET A 187 8.24 -1.64 32.15
CA MET A 187 8.16 -0.19 32.05
C MET A 187 7.23 0.37 33.13
N ASP A 188 6.05 -0.21 33.29
CA ASP A 188 5.00 0.30 34.18
C ASP A 188 5.39 0.18 35.66
N LEU A 189 6.08 -0.90 36.05
CA LEU A 189 6.47 -1.13 37.46
C LEU A 189 7.89 -0.66 37.79
N PHE A 190 8.82 -0.72 36.85
CA PHE A 190 10.26 -0.49 37.11
C PHE A 190 10.88 0.62 36.24
N GLY A 191 10.14 1.20 35.30
CA GLY A 191 10.64 2.25 34.41
C GLY A 191 11.73 1.76 33.44
N ILE A 192 11.72 0.47 33.07
CA ILE A 192 12.69 -0.15 32.15
C ILE A 192 11.94 -0.93 31.07
N GLY A 193 12.21 -0.63 29.79
CA GLY A 193 11.66 -1.36 28.65
C GLY A 193 12.54 -2.53 28.18
N SER A 194 12.05 -3.24 27.17
CA SER A 194 12.81 -4.26 26.43
C SER A 194 13.03 -3.79 24.99
N TYR A 195 14.30 -3.74 24.55
CA TYR A 195 14.61 -3.37 23.17
C TYR A 195 14.42 -4.58 22.24
N THR A 196 13.66 -4.39 21.16
CA THR A 196 13.34 -5.45 20.18
C THR A 196 13.92 -5.16 18.79
N GLY A 197 14.96 -4.31 18.75
CA GLY A 197 15.74 -4.05 17.53
C GLY A 197 15.21 -2.92 16.64
N LYS A 198 14.17 -2.23 17.09
CA LYS A 198 13.51 -1.10 16.39
C LYS A 198 13.28 0.04 17.36
N GLY A 199 13.89 1.19 17.15
CA GLY A 199 13.73 2.31 18.08
C GLY A 199 14.69 3.44 17.83
N ILE A 200 14.66 4.45 18.69
CA ILE A 200 15.57 5.59 18.61
C ILE A 200 16.65 5.48 19.71
N TYR A 201 17.91 5.73 19.38
CA TYR A 201 18.99 5.81 20.36
C TYR A 201 19.85 7.06 20.21
N ASP A 202 20.46 7.49 21.31
CA ASP A 202 21.51 8.51 21.32
C ASP A 202 22.85 7.84 20.97
N VAL A 203 23.47 8.27 19.88
CA VAL A 203 24.65 7.62 19.27
C VAL A 203 25.78 7.49 20.28
N ASP A 204 26.06 8.55 21.05
CA ASP A 204 27.18 8.57 21.97
C ASP A 204 26.92 7.72 23.22
N ALA A 205 25.70 7.77 23.76
CA ALA A 205 25.33 6.96 24.90
C ALA A 205 25.27 5.47 24.55
N PHE A 206 24.75 5.14 23.36
CA PHE A 206 24.69 3.77 22.88
C PHE A 206 26.10 3.21 22.64
N GLU A 207 26.95 3.94 21.91
CA GLU A 207 28.33 3.54 21.64
C GLU A 207 29.16 3.36 22.92
N ALA A 208 29.00 4.27 23.89
CA ALA A 208 29.67 4.15 25.19
C ALA A 208 29.25 2.86 25.94
N ALA A 209 27.99 2.46 25.82
CA ALA A 209 27.44 1.27 26.49
C ALA A 209 27.75 -0.05 25.77
N THR A 210 27.86 -0.07 24.43
CA THR A 210 27.91 -1.31 23.65
C THR A 210 29.21 -1.53 22.88
N GLY A 211 29.88 -0.46 22.42
CA GLY A 211 30.94 -0.53 21.39
C GLY A 211 32.14 -1.43 21.71
N HIS A 212 32.50 -1.55 22.98
CA HIS A 212 33.60 -2.41 23.45
C HIS A 212 33.19 -3.39 24.56
N THR A 213 31.89 -3.62 24.70
CA THR A 213 31.33 -4.40 25.81
C THR A 213 31.30 -5.89 25.53
N PHE A 214 31.03 -6.26 24.28
CA PHE A 214 30.73 -7.63 23.90
C PHE A 214 31.86 -8.28 23.09
N PRO A 215 32.16 -9.57 23.32
CA PRO A 215 33.09 -10.29 22.46
C PRO A 215 32.54 -10.45 21.03
N GLU A 216 33.47 -10.56 20.07
CA GLU A 216 33.14 -10.91 18.69
C GLU A 216 32.66 -12.37 18.58
N ASN A 217 31.89 -12.67 17.53
CA ASN A 217 31.38 -13.99 17.17
C ASN A 217 30.53 -14.68 18.23
N HIS A 218 29.89 -13.91 19.11
CA HIS A 218 29.22 -14.46 20.28
C HIS A 218 27.70 -14.24 20.32
N ILE A 219 27.22 -13.11 19.78
CA ILE A 219 25.83 -12.65 19.96
C ILE A 219 25.10 -12.62 18.62
N LEU A 220 24.17 -13.55 18.41
CA LEU A 220 23.27 -13.59 17.25
C LEU A 220 22.11 -12.60 17.38
N SER A 221 21.51 -12.51 18.57
CA SER A 221 20.41 -11.59 18.90
C SER A 221 20.93 -10.54 19.88
N HIS A 222 21.17 -9.34 19.38
CA HIS A 222 21.82 -8.26 20.15
C HIS A 222 20.82 -7.33 20.86
N ASP A 223 19.56 -7.32 20.41
CA ASP A 223 18.56 -6.32 20.79
C ASP A 223 18.37 -6.24 22.32
N LEU A 224 18.01 -7.35 22.97
CA LEU A 224 17.76 -7.34 24.41
C LEU A 224 18.99 -6.94 25.22
N ILE A 225 20.16 -7.51 24.90
CA ILE A 225 21.36 -7.27 25.70
C ILE A 225 21.91 -5.85 25.51
N GLU A 226 21.91 -5.31 24.29
CA GLU A 226 22.27 -3.91 24.05
C GLU A 226 21.30 -2.96 24.76
N GLY A 227 20.00 -3.28 24.76
CA GLY A 227 18.99 -2.54 25.52
C GLY A 227 19.24 -2.55 27.04
N ASN A 228 19.72 -3.66 27.59
CA ASN A 228 20.03 -3.77 29.02
C ASN A 228 21.27 -2.94 29.42
N PHE A 229 22.25 -2.79 28.51
CA PHE A 229 23.44 -1.96 28.73
C PHE A 229 23.20 -0.47 28.45
N ALA A 230 22.45 -0.15 27.39
CA ALA A 230 22.08 1.23 27.03
C ALA A 230 20.89 1.77 27.84
N ARG A 231 20.24 0.92 28.66
CA ARG A 231 19.01 1.18 29.40
C ARG A 231 17.87 1.61 28.47
N CYS A 232 17.06 0.62 28.07
CA CYS A 232 15.90 0.82 27.21
C CYS A 232 14.69 1.39 27.98
N GLY A 233 13.96 2.32 27.36
CA GLY A 233 12.63 2.76 27.77
C GLY A 233 11.58 2.42 26.71
N LEU A 234 10.34 2.15 27.12
CA LEU A 234 9.21 1.92 26.19
C LEU A 234 8.40 3.21 26.01
N VAL A 235 8.03 3.51 24.76
CA VAL A 235 7.19 4.65 24.38
C VAL A 235 5.93 4.11 23.71
N SER A 236 4.92 3.80 24.52
CA SER A 236 3.71 3.06 24.11
C SER A 236 2.72 3.87 23.26
N ASP A 237 2.84 5.20 23.27
CA ASP A 237 1.99 6.15 22.53
C ASP A 237 2.52 6.46 21.10
N ILE A 238 3.69 5.90 20.75
CA ILE A 238 4.26 5.95 19.40
C ILE A 238 4.30 4.54 18.83
N GLU A 239 3.75 4.39 17.63
CA GLU A 239 3.60 3.10 16.97
C GLU A 239 4.42 3.04 15.68
N LEU A 240 5.08 1.89 15.49
CA LEU A 240 5.65 1.40 14.25
C LEU A 240 4.86 0.16 13.81
N PHE A 241 4.87 -0.11 12.52
CA PHE A 241 4.21 -1.30 11.98
C PHE A 241 5.20 -2.27 11.38
N ASP A 242 5.01 -3.56 11.62
CA ASP A 242 5.83 -4.66 11.14
C ASP A 242 5.01 -5.66 10.34
N ASP A 243 5.69 -6.51 9.57
CA ASP A 243 5.06 -7.62 8.87
C ASP A 243 4.95 -8.88 9.74
N PHE A 244 3.96 -9.72 9.45
CA PHE A 244 3.72 -11.00 10.14
C PHE A 244 3.84 -12.18 9.16
N PRO A 245 4.52 -13.28 9.52
CA PRO A 245 4.65 -14.44 8.64
C PRO A 245 3.29 -15.00 8.23
N ALA A 246 3.05 -15.13 6.92
CA ALA A 246 1.79 -15.66 6.41
C ALA A 246 1.64 -17.18 6.65
N ARG A 247 2.74 -17.90 6.94
CA ARG A 247 2.80 -19.37 6.98
C ARG A 247 3.41 -19.88 8.28
N TYR A 248 2.89 -20.99 8.80
CA TYR A 248 3.35 -21.56 10.07
C TYR A 248 4.83 -21.94 10.07
N HIS A 249 5.34 -22.59 9.03
CA HIS A 249 6.74 -23.03 8.99
C HIS A 249 7.74 -21.85 8.98
N ALA A 250 7.33 -20.70 8.41
CA ALA A 250 8.13 -19.48 8.41
C ALA A 250 8.19 -18.87 9.81
N TYR A 251 7.03 -18.80 10.48
CA TYR A 251 6.93 -18.44 11.90
C TYR A 251 7.79 -19.35 12.79
N ALA A 252 7.67 -20.67 12.62
CA ALA A 252 8.41 -21.65 13.42
C ALA A 252 9.95 -21.54 13.25
N ARG A 253 10.42 -21.21 12.04
CA ARG A 253 11.84 -20.92 11.79
C ARG A 253 12.30 -19.60 12.39
N ARG A 254 11.44 -18.58 12.39
CA ARG A 254 11.69 -17.30 13.08
C ARG A 254 11.87 -17.51 14.58
N GLU A 255 10.96 -18.27 15.21
CA GLU A 255 11.05 -18.65 16.63
C GLU A 255 12.32 -19.44 16.96
N HIS A 256 12.66 -20.45 16.15
CA HIS A 256 13.90 -21.23 16.32
C HIS A 256 15.14 -20.33 16.38
N ARG A 257 15.23 -19.35 15.48
CA ARG A 257 16.33 -18.38 15.45
C ARG A 257 16.37 -17.50 16.70
N TRP A 258 15.23 -17.02 17.17
CA TRP A 258 15.14 -16.18 18.36
C TRP A 258 15.59 -16.92 19.62
N VAL A 259 15.12 -18.14 19.82
CA VAL A 259 15.54 -18.96 20.97
C VAL A 259 17.03 -19.29 20.92
N ARG A 260 17.61 -19.53 19.74
CA ARG A 260 19.09 -19.64 19.64
C ARG A 260 19.79 -18.37 20.13
N GLY A 261 19.29 -17.20 19.74
CA GLY A 261 19.83 -15.92 20.18
C GLY A 261 19.70 -15.70 21.69
N ASP A 262 18.55 -16.03 22.29
CA ASP A 262 18.34 -15.91 23.74
C ASP A 262 19.30 -16.80 24.52
N TRP A 263 19.45 -18.07 24.13
CA TRP A 263 20.33 -19.01 24.80
C TRP A 263 21.82 -18.68 24.65
N GLN A 264 22.21 -17.91 23.63
CA GLN A 264 23.56 -17.35 23.53
C GLN A 264 23.88 -16.33 24.62
N LEU A 265 22.86 -15.73 25.23
CA LEU A 265 23.04 -14.78 26.33
C LEU A 265 23.21 -15.46 27.70
N LEU A 266 23.22 -16.80 27.76
CA LEU A 266 23.41 -17.57 28.99
C LEU A 266 24.62 -17.10 29.84
N PRO A 267 25.79 -16.76 29.27
CA PRO A 267 26.92 -16.25 30.06
C PRO A 267 26.61 -14.96 30.84
N TRP A 268 25.65 -14.15 30.41
CA TRP A 268 25.25 -12.91 31.08
C TRP A 268 24.33 -13.10 32.30
N LEU A 269 23.92 -14.33 32.59
CA LEU A 269 23.26 -14.67 33.87
C LEU A 269 24.25 -14.93 35.00
N GLY A 270 25.51 -15.26 34.66
CA GLY A 270 26.55 -15.61 35.63
C GLY A 270 27.07 -14.41 36.43
N PRO A 271 27.89 -14.66 37.47
CA PRO A 271 28.52 -13.60 38.27
C PRO A 271 29.60 -12.83 37.50
N LYS A 272 30.14 -13.41 36.42
CA LYS A 272 31.09 -12.78 35.51
C LYS A 272 30.55 -12.82 34.08
N VAL A 273 30.70 -11.73 33.34
CA VAL A 273 30.28 -11.60 31.94
C VAL A 273 31.49 -11.62 31.01
N PRO A 274 31.37 -12.21 29.81
CA PRO A 274 32.46 -12.21 28.84
C PRO A 274 32.62 -10.80 28.23
N THR A 275 33.87 -10.36 28.04
CA THR A 275 34.21 -9.13 27.32
C THR A 275 35.41 -9.37 26.41
N PRO A 276 35.70 -8.47 25.44
CA PRO A 276 36.89 -8.58 24.60
C PRO A 276 38.20 -8.69 25.39
N ALA A 277 38.31 -8.02 26.55
CA ALA A 277 39.50 -8.02 27.40
C ALA A 277 39.53 -9.18 28.43
N GLY A 278 38.52 -10.07 28.41
CA GLY A 278 38.36 -11.17 29.36
C GLY A 278 37.15 -11.03 30.29
N PRO A 279 36.85 -12.04 31.12
CA PRO A 279 35.68 -12.02 31.99
C PRO A 279 35.77 -10.96 33.08
N ARG A 280 34.70 -10.19 33.29
CA ARG A 280 34.58 -9.17 34.36
C ARG A 280 33.35 -9.41 35.23
N PRO A 281 33.26 -8.83 36.44
CA PRO A 281 32.04 -8.88 37.26
C PRO A 281 30.81 -8.40 36.47
N ASN A 282 29.68 -9.08 36.67
CA ASN A 282 28.45 -8.79 35.94
C ASN A 282 27.85 -7.44 36.39
N PRO A 283 27.75 -6.44 35.51
CA PRO A 283 27.20 -5.12 35.84
C PRO A 283 25.66 -5.08 35.80
N LEU A 284 25.02 -6.16 35.34
CA LEU A 284 23.57 -6.16 35.12
C LEU A 284 22.81 -6.28 36.45
N PRO A 285 21.84 -5.39 36.71
CA PRO A 285 20.94 -5.51 37.85
C PRO A 285 20.17 -6.83 37.83
N LEU A 286 19.58 -7.18 38.98
CA LEU A 286 18.77 -8.39 39.10
C LEU A 286 17.62 -8.42 38.09
N LEU A 287 16.96 -7.28 37.85
CA LEU A 287 15.83 -7.20 36.92
C LEU A 287 16.23 -7.47 35.46
N GLU A 288 17.38 -6.95 35.01
CA GLU A 288 17.86 -7.20 33.65
C GLU A 288 18.29 -8.65 33.46
N ARG A 289 18.88 -9.26 34.49
CA ARG A 289 19.16 -10.71 34.50
C ARG A 289 17.88 -11.54 34.53
N TRP A 290 16.84 -11.06 35.22
CA TRP A 290 15.53 -11.71 35.21
C TRP A 290 14.91 -11.71 33.82
N LYS A 291 14.99 -10.60 33.06
CA LYS A 291 14.51 -10.56 31.67
C LYS A 291 15.19 -11.63 30.81
N LEU A 292 16.52 -11.77 30.92
CA LEU A 292 17.26 -12.84 30.23
C LEU A 292 16.78 -14.23 30.66
N LEU A 293 16.66 -14.47 31.97
CA LEU A 293 16.21 -15.76 32.52
C LEU A 293 14.78 -16.10 32.09
N ASP A 294 13.89 -15.12 32.07
CA ASP A 294 12.49 -15.31 31.68
C ASP A 294 12.37 -15.71 30.20
N ASN A 295 13.20 -15.17 29.30
CA ASN A 295 13.28 -15.64 27.90
C ASN A 295 13.66 -17.13 27.84
N LEU A 296 14.71 -17.53 28.56
CA LEU A 296 15.13 -18.93 28.62
C LEU A 296 14.02 -19.81 29.19
N ARG A 297 13.39 -19.39 30.29
CA ARG A 297 12.28 -20.11 30.93
C ARG A 297 11.08 -20.28 29.99
N ARG A 298 10.68 -19.23 29.25
CA ARG A 298 9.57 -19.30 28.28
C ARG A 298 9.84 -20.32 27.19
N SER A 299 11.07 -20.38 26.67
CA SER A 299 11.45 -21.37 25.65
C SER A 299 11.42 -22.83 26.15
N LEU A 300 11.49 -23.05 27.47
CA LEU A 300 11.38 -24.37 28.09
C LEU A 300 9.94 -24.83 28.32
N VAL A 301 8.94 -23.96 28.16
CA VAL A 301 7.53 -24.32 28.41
C VAL A 301 7.04 -25.41 27.46
N PRO A 302 7.19 -25.33 26.12
CA PRO A 302 6.71 -26.39 25.24
C PRO A 302 7.39 -27.75 25.50
N PRO A 303 8.73 -27.83 25.67
CA PRO A 303 9.40 -29.08 26.07
C PRO A 303 8.92 -29.62 27.43
N ALA A 304 8.74 -28.75 28.44
CA ALA A 304 8.27 -29.17 29.76
C ALA A 304 6.84 -29.73 29.73
N LEU A 305 5.95 -29.11 28.94
CA LEU A 305 4.59 -29.62 28.74
C LEU A 305 4.58 -30.97 28.03
N LEU A 306 5.43 -31.15 27.02
CA LEU A 306 5.59 -32.46 26.35
C LEU A 306 6.06 -33.53 27.35
N VAL A 307 7.07 -33.23 28.17
CA VAL A 307 7.56 -34.16 29.21
C VAL A 307 6.46 -34.45 30.23
N LEU A 308 5.73 -33.44 30.69
CA LEU A 308 4.61 -33.62 31.62
C LEU A 308 3.53 -34.55 31.04
N LEU A 309 3.16 -34.38 29.76
CA LEU A 309 2.18 -35.25 29.08
C LEU A 309 2.70 -36.68 28.95
N VAL A 310 3.97 -36.87 28.58
CA VAL A 310 4.57 -38.20 28.52
C VAL A 310 4.54 -38.87 29.89
N LEU A 311 4.93 -38.17 30.96
CA LEU A 311 4.90 -38.68 32.33
C LEU A 311 3.47 -38.95 32.81
N ALA A 312 2.51 -38.08 32.45
CA ALA A 312 1.09 -38.23 32.76
C ALA A 312 0.49 -39.53 32.22
N TRP A 313 0.89 -39.93 31.01
CA TRP A 313 0.35 -41.11 30.35
C TRP A 313 1.10 -42.39 30.69
N THR A 314 2.29 -42.30 31.27
CA THR A 314 3.16 -43.47 31.51
C THR A 314 3.36 -43.78 33.00
N VAL A 315 3.78 -42.82 33.81
CA VAL A 315 4.34 -43.08 35.16
C VAL A 315 3.61 -42.34 36.28
N LEU A 316 3.04 -41.15 36.05
CA LEU A 316 2.47 -40.35 37.15
C LEU A 316 1.26 -41.03 37.81
N PRO A 317 1.16 -40.98 39.16
CA PRO A 317 0.04 -41.57 39.89
C PRO A 317 -1.25 -40.77 39.67
N GLY A 318 -2.39 -41.40 39.96
CA GLY A 318 -3.72 -40.78 39.83
C GLY A 318 -4.28 -40.83 38.40
N SER A 319 -5.21 -39.92 38.11
CA SER A 319 -5.96 -39.89 36.84
C SER A 319 -5.15 -39.26 35.70
N PRO A 320 -4.90 -39.98 34.59
CA PRO A 320 -4.25 -39.41 33.40
C PRO A 320 -5.02 -38.19 32.84
N TRP A 321 -6.34 -38.17 32.98
CA TRP A 321 -7.17 -37.04 32.56
C TRP A 321 -6.87 -35.75 33.30
N LEU A 322 -6.63 -35.83 34.62
CA LEU A 322 -6.33 -34.66 35.44
C LEU A 322 -4.99 -34.05 35.02
N TRP A 323 -3.98 -34.89 34.79
CA TRP A 323 -2.67 -34.43 34.35
C TRP A 323 -2.69 -33.89 32.91
N THR A 324 -3.42 -34.52 31.99
CA THR A 324 -3.66 -33.96 30.65
C THR A 324 -4.34 -32.59 30.76
N ALA A 325 -5.40 -32.46 31.56
CA ALA A 325 -6.10 -31.19 31.74
C ALA A 325 -5.18 -30.11 32.35
N ALA A 326 -4.34 -30.46 33.33
CA ALA A 326 -3.38 -29.55 33.91
C ALA A 326 -2.35 -29.05 32.89
N ALA A 327 -1.85 -29.93 32.01
CA ALA A 327 -0.94 -29.55 30.93
C ALA A 327 -1.63 -28.65 29.89
N LEU A 328 -2.87 -28.95 29.52
CA LEU A 328 -3.65 -28.16 28.55
C LEU A 328 -4.16 -26.83 29.12
N ALA A 329 -4.23 -26.68 30.45
CA ALA A 329 -4.58 -25.41 31.09
C ALA A 329 -3.54 -24.31 30.83
N VAL A 330 -2.27 -24.68 30.58
CA VAL A 330 -1.19 -23.72 30.30
C VAL A 330 -1.40 -22.98 28.97
N PRO A 331 -1.55 -23.65 27.80
CA PRO A 331 -1.86 -22.95 26.55
C PRO A 331 -3.25 -22.29 26.57
N ALA A 332 -4.17 -22.73 27.43
CA ALA A 332 -5.48 -22.11 27.62
C ALA A 332 -5.47 -20.89 28.58
N LEU A 333 -4.33 -20.57 29.21
CA LEU A 333 -4.23 -19.49 30.19
C LEU A 333 -4.67 -18.11 29.67
N PRO A 334 -4.36 -17.70 28.41
CA PRO A 334 -4.82 -16.42 27.87
C PRO A 334 -6.34 -16.27 27.88
N LEU A 335 -7.07 -17.36 27.62
CA LEU A 335 -8.53 -17.37 27.70
C LEU A 335 -9.01 -17.09 29.13
N GLY A 336 -8.36 -17.72 30.12
CA GLY A 336 -8.65 -17.48 31.54
C GLY A 336 -8.36 -16.05 31.97
N GLN A 337 -7.24 -15.48 31.50
CA GLN A 337 -6.88 -14.08 31.76
C GLN A 337 -7.89 -13.11 31.15
N TRP A 338 -8.33 -13.36 29.91
CA TRP A 338 -9.34 -12.54 29.25
C TRP A 338 -10.68 -12.61 29.99
N LEU A 339 -11.13 -13.81 30.36
CA LEU A 339 -12.37 -14.00 31.13
C LEU A 339 -12.31 -13.26 32.46
N LEU A 340 -11.20 -13.38 33.20
CA LEU A 340 -11.00 -12.67 34.46
C LEU A 340 -11.00 -11.14 34.27
N GLY A 341 -10.30 -10.66 33.24
CA GLY A 341 -10.26 -9.24 32.89
C GLY A 341 -11.63 -8.68 32.50
N ALA A 342 -12.43 -9.45 31.76
CA ALA A 342 -13.81 -9.11 31.42
C ALA A 342 -14.70 -9.04 32.67
N LEU A 343 -14.59 -10.01 33.58
CA LEU A 343 -15.35 -10.04 34.84
C LEU A 343 -15.01 -8.85 35.76
N ILE A 344 -13.72 -8.59 35.99
CA ILE A 344 -13.25 -7.44 36.77
C ILE A 344 -13.71 -6.14 36.11
N GLY A 345 -13.62 -6.09 34.77
CA GLY A 345 -14.06 -4.98 33.95
C GLY A 345 -15.53 -4.63 34.14
N CYS A 346 -16.41 -5.63 34.02
CA CYS A 346 -17.85 -5.47 34.22
C CYS A 346 -18.18 -5.01 35.65
N GLY A 347 -17.49 -5.56 36.64
CA GLY A 347 -17.65 -5.17 38.05
C GLY A 347 -17.24 -3.72 38.32
N ARG A 348 -16.16 -3.24 37.71
CA ARG A 348 -15.67 -1.86 37.88
C ARG A 348 -16.46 -0.83 37.09
N SER A 349 -16.86 -1.13 35.85
CA SER A 349 -17.57 -0.18 34.99
C SER A 349 -19.09 -0.20 35.16
N ARG A 350 -19.64 -1.20 35.88
CA ARG A 350 -21.09 -1.49 35.97
C ARG A 350 -21.76 -1.56 34.58
N SER A 351 -21.01 -1.96 33.55
CA SER A 351 -21.45 -2.02 32.16
C SER A 351 -21.07 -3.37 31.56
N LEU A 352 -22.02 -3.96 30.82
CA LEU A 352 -21.83 -5.20 30.07
C LEU A 352 -21.19 -4.96 28.69
N ALA A 353 -20.71 -3.75 28.40
CA ALA A 353 -20.10 -3.42 27.11
C ALA A 353 -18.94 -4.36 26.74
N ARG A 354 -18.10 -4.77 27.70
CA ARG A 354 -17.02 -5.75 27.45
C ARG A 354 -17.52 -7.15 27.06
N LEU A 355 -18.75 -7.51 27.42
CA LEU A 355 -19.34 -8.78 26.98
C LEU A 355 -19.80 -8.73 25.51
N ARG A 356 -19.94 -7.54 24.92
CA ARG A 356 -20.25 -7.41 23.48
C ARG A 356 -19.04 -7.76 22.60
N GLU A 357 -17.84 -7.71 23.15
CA GLU A 357 -16.58 -8.12 22.47
C GLU A 357 -16.36 -9.65 22.49
N VAL A 358 -17.16 -10.40 23.26
CA VAL A 358 -17.06 -11.88 23.37
C VAL A 358 -17.05 -12.57 21.99
N PRO A 359 -17.98 -12.27 21.06
CA PRO A 359 -18.05 -12.98 19.78
C PRO A 359 -16.83 -12.75 18.89
N GLU A 360 -16.09 -11.66 19.10
CA GLU A 360 -14.91 -11.32 18.31
C GLU A 360 -13.63 -11.89 18.92
N VAL A 361 -13.46 -11.77 20.25
CA VAL A 361 -12.19 -12.10 20.93
C VAL A 361 -12.06 -13.58 21.31
N VAL A 362 -13.16 -14.20 21.74
CA VAL A 362 -13.13 -15.59 22.24
C VAL A 362 -12.79 -16.60 21.15
N PRO A 363 -13.37 -16.55 19.93
CA PRO A 363 -13.02 -17.50 18.87
C PRO A 363 -11.55 -17.43 18.47
N ALA A 364 -10.99 -16.22 18.38
CA ALA A 364 -9.57 -16.03 18.08
C ALA A 364 -8.68 -16.63 19.18
N THR A 365 -8.96 -16.31 20.45
CA THR A 365 -8.19 -16.81 21.60
C THR A 365 -8.27 -18.34 21.74
N LEU A 366 -9.45 -18.92 21.49
CA LEU A 366 -9.64 -20.37 21.45
C LEU A 366 -8.88 -21.01 20.30
N ALA A 367 -8.92 -20.42 19.11
CA ALA A 367 -8.16 -20.90 17.96
C ALA A 367 -6.65 -20.89 18.24
N GLN A 368 -6.12 -19.82 18.87
CA GLN A 368 -4.73 -19.75 19.28
C GLN A 368 -4.35 -20.83 20.30
N SER A 369 -5.19 -21.01 21.32
CA SER A 369 -4.99 -22.05 22.34
C SER A 369 -4.97 -23.45 21.70
N ALA A 370 -5.90 -23.72 20.80
CA ALA A 370 -5.98 -24.97 20.06
C ALA A 370 -4.75 -25.18 19.17
N LEU A 371 -4.31 -24.17 18.41
CA LEU A 371 -3.08 -24.25 17.61
C LEU A 371 -1.84 -24.47 18.49
N GLY A 372 -1.78 -23.87 19.68
CA GLY A 372 -0.72 -24.09 20.65
C GLY A 372 -0.63 -25.57 21.08
N VAL A 373 -1.77 -26.25 21.25
CA VAL A 373 -1.82 -27.70 21.56
C VAL A 373 -1.46 -28.55 20.34
N ILE A 374 -2.04 -28.24 19.17
CA ILE A 374 -1.82 -28.98 17.91
C ILE A 374 -0.34 -28.96 17.52
N PHE A 375 0.33 -27.81 17.67
CA PHE A 375 1.73 -27.64 17.32
C PHE A 375 2.71 -27.91 18.46
N LEU A 376 2.24 -28.30 19.65
CA LEU A 376 3.07 -28.44 20.85
C LEU A 376 4.27 -29.37 20.65
N ALA A 377 4.05 -30.55 20.07
CA ALA A 377 5.13 -31.52 19.81
C ALA A 377 6.19 -30.99 18.84
N GLU A 378 5.74 -30.32 17.77
CA GLU A 378 6.63 -29.73 16.78
C GLU A 378 7.41 -28.54 17.37
N GLN A 379 6.74 -27.67 18.12
CA GLN A 379 7.40 -26.57 18.84
C GLN A 379 8.42 -27.09 19.84
N ALA A 380 8.06 -28.07 20.67
CA ALA A 380 8.99 -28.67 21.62
C ALA A 380 10.25 -29.22 20.93
N ARG A 381 10.08 -29.95 19.81
CA ARG A 381 11.20 -30.47 19.00
C ARG A 381 12.09 -29.35 18.47
N LEU A 382 11.50 -28.32 17.88
CA LEU A 382 12.24 -27.18 17.32
C LEU A 382 13.00 -26.42 18.41
N LEU A 383 12.37 -26.16 19.55
CA LEU A 383 12.98 -25.45 20.66
C LEU A 383 14.10 -26.27 21.32
N VAL A 384 13.92 -27.58 21.49
CA VAL A 384 14.99 -28.47 21.97
C VAL A 384 16.19 -28.46 21.02
N ASP A 385 15.98 -28.54 19.69
CA ASP A 385 17.09 -28.41 18.73
C ASP A 385 17.78 -27.04 18.85
N ALA A 386 17.02 -25.94 18.94
CA ALA A 386 17.59 -24.60 19.10
C ALA A 386 18.46 -24.52 20.36
N ILE A 387 17.97 -25.01 21.50
CA ILE A 387 18.65 -25.01 22.79
C ILE A 387 19.90 -25.90 22.72
N ALA A 388 19.76 -27.17 22.35
CA ALA A 388 20.85 -28.13 22.33
C ALA A 388 21.96 -27.69 21.38
N ARG A 389 21.60 -27.26 20.17
CA ARG A 389 22.55 -26.74 19.18
C ARG A 389 23.30 -25.53 19.72
N THR A 390 22.62 -24.63 20.41
CA THR A 390 23.23 -23.43 21.00
C THR A 390 24.17 -23.79 22.15
N LEU A 391 23.77 -24.67 23.06
CA LEU A 391 24.61 -25.14 24.16
C LEU A 391 25.87 -25.86 23.66
N VAL A 392 25.74 -26.73 22.65
CA VAL A 392 26.90 -27.38 22.01
C VAL A 392 27.83 -26.32 21.39
N ARG A 393 27.28 -25.29 20.73
CA ARG A 393 28.08 -24.22 20.13
C ARG A 393 28.75 -23.32 21.16
N LEU A 394 28.11 -23.01 22.27
CA LEU A 394 28.69 -22.17 23.32
C LEU A 394 29.74 -22.91 24.14
N CYS A 395 29.42 -24.14 24.58
CA CYS A 395 30.21 -24.87 25.56
C CYS A 395 31.30 -25.73 24.92
N LEU A 396 31.07 -26.27 23.71
CA LEU A 396 31.95 -27.25 23.08
C LEU A 396 32.64 -26.70 21.83
N SER A 397 31.88 -26.34 20.79
CA SER A 397 32.48 -26.08 19.47
C SER A 397 33.01 -24.66 19.29
N ARG A 398 32.36 -23.67 19.92
CA ARG A 398 32.59 -22.22 19.72
C ARG A 398 32.62 -21.78 18.25
N ARG A 399 31.89 -22.50 17.39
CA ARG A 399 31.77 -22.26 15.94
C ARG A 399 30.31 -22.02 15.55
N ASN A 400 30.11 -21.31 14.45
CA ASN A 400 28.78 -21.08 13.85
C ASN A 400 27.75 -20.39 14.76
N LEU A 401 28.20 -19.51 15.66
CA LEU A 401 27.29 -18.75 16.56
C LEU A 401 26.50 -17.65 15.83
N LEU A 402 27.03 -17.08 14.74
CA LEU A 402 26.37 -16.06 13.92
C LEU A 402 25.60 -16.62 12.70
N GLU A 403 25.31 -17.92 12.70
CA GLU A 403 24.55 -18.56 11.61
C GLU A 403 23.13 -17.98 11.55
N TRP A 404 22.83 -17.28 10.46
CA TRP A 404 21.61 -16.50 10.29
C TRP A 404 21.06 -16.63 8.87
N GLU A 405 19.74 -16.65 8.74
CA GLU A 405 19.02 -16.63 7.46
C GLU A 405 17.93 -15.56 7.55
N THR A 406 17.72 -14.77 6.48
CA THR A 406 16.66 -13.75 6.46
C THR A 406 15.29 -14.43 6.45
N ALA A 407 14.26 -13.76 7.01
CA ALA A 407 12.89 -14.25 6.96
C ALA A 407 12.39 -14.42 5.52
N ALA A 408 12.68 -13.45 4.64
CA ALA A 408 12.29 -13.50 3.23
C ALA A 408 12.96 -14.66 2.46
N THR A 409 14.25 -14.93 2.71
CA THR A 409 14.97 -16.06 2.11
C THR A 409 14.41 -17.39 2.60
N THR A 410 14.12 -17.49 3.90
CA THR A 410 13.50 -18.66 4.51
C THR A 410 12.12 -18.92 3.91
N GLU A 411 11.29 -17.88 3.73
CA GLU A 411 9.97 -17.99 3.11
C GLU A 411 10.01 -18.37 1.63
N ARG A 412 11.03 -17.94 0.87
CA ARG A 412 11.23 -18.35 -0.53
C ARG A 412 11.68 -19.80 -0.63
N ARG A 413 12.55 -20.27 0.27
CA ARG A 413 13.04 -21.66 0.30
C ARG A 413 11.95 -22.64 0.75
N LEU A 414 11.16 -22.26 1.74
CA LEU A 414 10.08 -23.10 2.25
C LEU A 414 8.92 -23.04 1.25
N GLY A 415 8.68 -24.16 0.55
CA GLY A 415 7.64 -24.26 -0.47
C GLY A 415 6.24 -24.01 0.08
N THR A 416 5.29 -23.78 -0.83
CA THR A 416 3.88 -23.50 -0.52
C THR A 416 2.98 -24.74 -0.59
N ASP A 417 3.51 -25.84 -1.10
CA ASP A 417 2.79 -27.09 -1.32
C ASP A 417 2.67 -27.94 -0.05
N HIS A 418 1.69 -28.84 -0.04
CA HIS A 418 1.46 -29.76 1.08
C HIS A 418 2.70 -30.62 1.39
N ARG A 419 3.48 -30.99 0.36
CA ARG A 419 4.71 -31.77 0.51
C ARG A 419 5.75 -31.06 1.38
N SER A 420 5.92 -29.75 1.22
CA SER A 420 6.84 -28.95 2.04
C SER A 420 6.47 -28.97 3.53
N PHE A 421 5.18 -28.94 3.86
CA PHE A 421 4.72 -29.04 5.26
C PHE A 421 4.96 -30.43 5.83
N TRP A 422 4.69 -31.50 5.06
CA TRP A 422 5.00 -32.86 5.48
C TRP A 422 6.50 -33.08 5.69
N GLN A 423 7.35 -32.60 4.78
CA GLN A 423 8.81 -32.74 4.90
C GLN A 423 9.39 -32.04 6.13
N THR A 424 8.77 -30.94 6.57
CA THR A 424 9.26 -30.16 7.70
C THR A 424 8.70 -30.64 9.04
N MET A 425 7.47 -31.18 9.05
CA MET A 425 6.72 -31.49 10.29
C MET A 425 6.45 -32.99 10.53
N TRP A 426 6.83 -33.90 9.63
CA TRP A 426 6.66 -35.36 9.85
C TRP A 426 7.22 -35.88 11.18
N PRO A 427 8.31 -35.33 11.79
CA PRO A 427 8.81 -35.84 13.05
C PRO A 427 7.78 -35.74 14.18
N ALA A 428 6.90 -34.74 14.16
CA ALA A 428 5.83 -34.61 15.15
C ALA A 428 4.81 -35.75 15.01
N SER A 429 4.47 -36.15 13.78
CA SER A 429 3.58 -37.28 13.52
C SER A 429 4.18 -38.62 13.94
N VAL A 430 5.48 -38.83 13.68
CA VAL A 430 6.19 -40.04 14.13
C VAL A 430 6.33 -40.09 15.65
N LEU A 431 6.60 -38.96 16.30
CA LEU A 431 6.61 -38.85 17.76
C LEU A 431 5.25 -39.22 18.35
N ALA A 432 4.15 -38.72 17.75
CA ALA A 432 2.81 -39.04 18.20
C ALA A 432 2.49 -40.55 18.10
N LEU A 433 2.87 -41.20 16.99
CA LEU A 433 2.71 -42.64 16.83
C LEU A 433 3.54 -43.43 17.85
N GLY A 434 4.81 -43.07 18.01
CA GLY A 434 5.70 -43.73 18.97
C GLY A 434 5.21 -43.62 20.41
N LEU A 435 4.76 -42.42 20.82
CA LEU A 435 4.17 -42.21 22.14
C LEU A 435 2.84 -42.95 22.31
N GLY A 436 2.01 -43.02 21.26
CA GLY A 436 0.79 -43.82 21.29
C GLY A 436 1.08 -45.31 21.55
N LEU A 437 2.05 -45.88 20.84
CA LEU A 437 2.50 -47.26 21.05
C LEU A 437 3.08 -47.47 22.46
N LEU A 438 3.87 -46.51 22.95
CA LEU A 438 4.40 -46.54 24.32
C LEU A 438 3.28 -46.54 25.37
N VAL A 439 2.26 -45.70 25.20
CA VAL A 439 1.11 -45.64 26.13
C VAL A 439 0.31 -46.94 26.08
N LEU A 440 0.08 -47.53 24.90
CA LEU A 440 -0.55 -48.86 24.79
C LEU A 440 0.23 -49.94 25.51
N TRP A 441 1.57 -49.87 25.46
CA TRP A 441 2.42 -50.89 26.07
C TRP A 441 2.54 -50.74 27.59
N VAL A 442 2.69 -49.51 28.09
CA VAL A 442 2.94 -49.24 29.52
C VAL A 442 1.65 -49.09 30.32
N ARG A 443 0.67 -48.35 29.81
CA ARG A 443 -0.56 -48.00 30.54
C ARG A 443 -1.75 -47.81 29.60
N PRO A 444 -2.33 -48.89 29.04
CA PRO A 444 -3.42 -48.81 28.07
C PRO A 444 -4.61 -47.97 28.54
N ALA A 445 -4.92 -47.97 29.85
CA ALA A 445 -6.00 -47.18 30.43
C ALA A 445 -5.82 -45.65 30.26
N ALA A 446 -4.59 -45.17 30.05
CA ALA A 446 -4.32 -43.75 29.78
C ALA A 446 -4.59 -43.34 28.32
N MET A 447 -4.84 -44.31 27.42
CA MET A 447 -5.03 -44.03 26.00
C MET A 447 -6.20 -43.08 25.73
N GLY A 448 -7.30 -43.20 26.48
CA GLY A 448 -8.44 -42.29 26.34
C GLY A 448 -8.06 -40.81 26.55
N ALA A 449 -7.18 -40.54 27.53
CA ALA A 449 -6.71 -39.18 27.82
C ALA A 449 -5.60 -38.70 26.86
N ALA A 450 -4.83 -39.62 26.28
CA ALA A 450 -3.72 -39.30 25.38
C ALA A 450 -4.16 -39.11 23.92
N MET A 451 -5.12 -39.92 23.46
CA MET A 451 -5.49 -40.01 22.05
C MET A 451 -5.88 -38.68 21.40
N PRO A 452 -6.67 -37.78 22.03
CA PRO A 452 -7.02 -36.50 21.40
C PRO A 452 -5.79 -35.63 21.10
N VAL A 453 -4.82 -35.61 22.02
CA VAL A 453 -3.58 -34.83 21.87
C VAL A 453 -2.65 -35.48 20.86
N LEU A 454 -2.49 -36.81 20.91
CA LEU A 454 -1.68 -37.56 19.95
C LEU A 454 -2.23 -37.44 18.53
N ALA A 455 -3.55 -37.52 18.34
CA ALA A 455 -4.20 -37.32 17.05
C ALA A 455 -3.96 -35.89 16.51
N ALA A 456 -4.05 -34.87 17.39
CA ALA A 456 -3.75 -33.49 17.03
C ALA A 456 -2.30 -33.32 16.55
N TRP A 457 -1.33 -33.93 17.24
CA TRP A 457 0.07 -33.90 16.82
C TRP A 457 0.32 -34.65 15.52
N PHE A 458 -0.34 -35.79 15.33
CA PHE A 458 -0.26 -36.57 14.10
C PHE A 458 -0.76 -35.78 12.89
N LEU A 459 -1.88 -35.06 13.04
CA LEU A 459 -2.49 -34.25 11.98
C LEU A 459 -1.90 -32.83 11.86
N SER A 460 -0.94 -32.47 12.70
CA SER A 460 -0.36 -31.12 12.72
C SER A 460 0.19 -30.64 11.36
N PRO A 461 0.82 -31.47 10.49
CA PRO A 461 1.27 -31.01 9.17
C PRO A 461 0.10 -30.62 8.25
N VAL A 462 -1.02 -31.34 8.33
CA VAL A 462 -2.23 -31.08 7.54
C VAL A 462 -2.90 -29.80 8.01
N VAL A 463 -3.02 -29.63 9.33
CA VAL A 463 -3.58 -28.40 9.92
C VAL A 463 -2.71 -27.20 9.54
N ALA A 464 -1.38 -27.30 9.69
CA ALA A 464 -0.44 -26.25 9.32
C ALA A 464 -0.55 -25.84 7.84
N TYR A 465 -0.68 -26.80 6.93
CA TYR A 465 -0.91 -26.53 5.52
C TYR A 465 -2.24 -25.80 5.29
N TRP A 466 -3.34 -26.29 5.87
CA TRP A 466 -4.68 -25.73 5.67
C TRP A 466 -4.83 -24.30 6.21
N ILE A 467 -4.24 -23.99 7.37
CA ILE A 467 -4.28 -22.64 7.93
C ILE A 467 -3.35 -21.67 7.20
N SER A 468 -2.26 -22.18 6.61
CA SER A 468 -1.26 -21.36 5.90
C SER A 468 -1.63 -21.08 4.44
N GLN A 469 -2.76 -21.59 3.95
CA GLN A 469 -3.23 -21.30 2.60
C GLN A 469 -3.55 -19.80 2.42
N PRO A 470 -3.20 -19.21 1.26
CA PRO A 470 -3.63 -17.87 0.92
C PRO A 470 -5.15 -17.75 0.99
N ARG A 471 -5.66 -16.67 1.60
CA ARG A 471 -7.08 -16.34 1.51
C ARG A 471 -7.31 -15.54 0.23
N PRO A 472 -8.02 -16.07 -0.79
CA PRO A 472 -8.41 -15.24 -1.92
C PRO A 472 -9.38 -14.17 -1.42
N LEU A 473 -9.11 -12.90 -1.73
CA LEU A 473 -10.16 -11.89 -1.73
C LEU A 473 -11.13 -12.33 -2.83
N ALA A 474 -12.35 -12.71 -2.46
CA ALA A 474 -13.37 -13.11 -3.42
C ALA A 474 -13.88 -11.86 -4.15
N GLU A 475 -13.14 -11.44 -5.16
CA GLU A 475 -13.66 -10.50 -6.15
C GLU A 475 -14.61 -11.28 -7.05
N ARG A 476 -15.90 -10.92 -7.02
CA ARG A 476 -16.88 -11.46 -7.95
C ARG A 476 -16.89 -10.54 -9.18
N PRO A 477 -16.20 -10.90 -10.29
CA PRO A 477 -16.21 -10.07 -11.48
C PRO A 477 -17.63 -9.96 -12.02
N LEU A 478 -17.98 -8.78 -12.55
CA LEU A 478 -19.27 -8.55 -13.20
C LEU A 478 -19.40 -9.43 -14.43
N THR A 479 -20.57 -10.04 -14.60
CA THR A 479 -20.93 -10.73 -15.85
C THR A 479 -21.13 -9.71 -16.98
N GLU A 480 -20.99 -10.15 -18.24
CA GLU A 480 -21.17 -9.26 -19.39
C GLU A 480 -22.56 -8.57 -19.47
N PRO A 481 -23.68 -9.24 -19.13
CA PRO A 481 -24.97 -8.56 -19.01
C PRO A 481 -25.02 -7.50 -17.91
N GLU A 482 -24.43 -7.77 -16.74
CA GLU A 482 -24.37 -6.80 -15.64
C GLU A 482 -23.51 -5.58 -16.02
N ARG A 483 -22.36 -5.81 -16.66
CA ARG A 483 -21.49 -4.75 -17.19
C ARG A 483 -22.24 -3.87 -18.19
N ARG A 484 -22.91 -4.46 -19.18
CA ARG A 484 -23.71 -3.70 -20.16
C ARG A 484 -24.85 -2.92 -19.51
N ALA A 485 -25.53 -3.50 -18.52
CA ALA A 485 -26.58 -2.79 -17.78
C ALA A 485 -26.04 -1.55 -17.06
N LEU A 486 -24.92 -1.68 -16.34
CA LEU A 486 -24.28 -0.56 -15.65
C LEU A 486 -23.76 0.51 -16.61
N ARG A 487 -23.19 0.12 -17.75
CA ARG A 487 -22.73 1.06 -18.79
C ARG A 487 -23.88 1.85 -19.40
N ARG A 488 -25.03 1.22 -19.68
CA ARG A 488 -26.24 1.95 -20.12
C ARG A 488 -26.71 2.98 -19.08
N VAL A 489 -26.72 2.60 -17.81
CA VAL A 489 -27.04 3.54 -16.71
C VAL A 489 -26.02 4.69 -16.67
N ALA A 490 -24.73 4.41 -16.83
CA ALA A 490 -23.68 5.43 -16.87
C ALA A 490 -23.87 6.39 -18.06
N ARG A 491 -24.16 5.89 -19.27
CA ARG A 491 -24.43 6.74 -20.45
C ARG A 491 -25.67 7.61 -20.27
N LYS A 492 -26.76 7.08 -19.71
CA LYS A 492 -27.97 7.85 -19.35
C LYS A 492 -27.67 8.91 -18.28
N THR A 493 -26.86 8.57 -17.28
CA THR A 493 -26.47 9.50 -16.21
C THR A 493 -25.59 10.62 -16.75
N TRP A 494 -24.62 10.32 -17.62
CA TRP A 494 -23.78 11.33 -18.26
C TRP A 494 -24.58 12.31 -19.11
N HIS A 495 -25.66 11.85 -19.74
CA HIS A 495 -26.55 12.72 -20.51
C HIS A 495 -27.15 13.87 -19.68
N PHE A 496 -27.31 13.70 -18.36
CA PHE A 496 -27.66 14.80 -17.46
C PHE A 496 -26.66 15.97 -17.58
N PHE A 497 -25.37 15.68 -17.53
CA PHE A 497 -24.34 16.72 -17.65
C PHE A 497 -24.22 17.27 -19.08
N GLU A 498 -24.47 16.46 -20.11
CA GLU A 498 -24.51 16.95 -21.49
C GLU A 498 -25.64 17.96 -21.72
N THR A 499 -26.75 17.81 -21.00
CA THR A 499 -27.96 18.62 -21.16
C THR A 499 -27.95 19.85 -20.26
N PHE A 500 -27.58 19.70 -18.98
CA PHE A 500 -27.71 20.77 -17.99
C PHE A 500 -26.40 21.52 -17.69
N VAL A 501 -25.26 21.08 -18.23
CA VAL A 501 -23.97 21.75 -18.02
C VAL A 501 -23.46 22.33 -19.34
N GLY A 502 -23.88 23.55 -19.60
CA GLY A 502 -23.52 24.32 -20.79
C GLY A 502 -23.23 25.80 -20.48
N PRO A 503 -23.05 26.64 -21.51
CA PRO A 503 -22.71 28.06 -21.35
C PRO A 503 -23.72 28.86 -20.51
N GLU A 504 -25.01 28.56 -20.60
CA GLU A 504 -26.09 29.26 -19.89
C GLU A 504 -26.00 29.14 -18.35
N ASP A 505 -25.34 28.07 -17.88
CA ASP A 505 -25.10 27.79 -16.47
C ASP A 505 -23.61 27.92 -16.11
N HIS A 506 -22.84 28.63 -16.96
CA HIS A 506 -21.40 28.85 -16.81
C HIS A 506 -20.60 27.54 -16.62
N TRP A 507 -21.05 26.46 -17.27
CA TRP A 507 -20.46 25.12 -17.15
C TRP A 507 -20.46 24.56 -15.72
N LEU A 508 -21.40 25.01 -14.87
CA LEU A 508 -21.63 24.46 -13.53
C LEU A 508 -22.86 23.53 -13.52
N PRO A 509 -22.86 22.47 -12.70
CA PRO A 509 -24.00 21.56 -12.60
C PRO A 509 -25.09 22.16 -11.70
N PRO A 510 -26.37 22.06 -12.09
CA PRO A 510 -27.46 22.39 -11.17
C PRO A 510 -27.52 21.38 -10.03
N ASP A 511 -28.19 21.75 -8.94
CA ASP A 511 -28.35 20.92 -7.75
C ASP A 511 -29.27 19.73 -8.02
N ASN A 512 -30.37 19.98 -8.72
CA ASN A 512 -31.29 18.95 -9.16
C ASN A 512 -32.09 19.40 -10.39
N PHE A 513 -32.55 18.41 -11.14
CA PHE A 513 -33.63 18.55 -12.12
C PHE A 513 -34.83 17.76 -11.62
N GLN A 514 -35.98 18.39 -11.57
CA GLN A 514 -37.25 17.74 -11.26
C GLN A 514 -38.03 17.60 -12.55
N GLU A 515 -38.34 16.36 -12.93
CA GLU A 515 -39.10 16.05 -14.16
C GLU A 515 -40.61 16.16 -13.93
N ASP A 516 -41.09 15.69 -12.78
CA ASP A 516 -42.50 15.59 -12.42
C ASP A 516 -42.79 16.44 -11.16
N PRO A 517 -43.82 17.31 -11.10
CA PRO A 517 -44.89 17.52 -12.10
C PRO A 517 -44.56 18.49 -13.24
N ASP A 518 -43.57 19.36 -13.05
CA ASP A 518 -43.09 20.29 -14.08
C ASP A 518 -41.58 20.17 -14.20
N ALA A 519 -41.06 20.17 -15.43
CA ALA A 519 -39.63 20.23 -15.71
C ALA A 519 -39.02 21.51 -15.12
N ARG A 520 -38.28 21.39 -14.00
CA ARG A 520 -37.65 22.52 -13.30
C ARG A 520 -36.21 22.22 -12.96
N VAL A 521 -35.34 23.16 -13.33
CA VAL A 521 -33.90 23.14 -12.99
C VAL A 521 -33.66 24.03 -11.78
N ALA A 522 -33.03 23.47 -10.74
CA ALA A 522 -32.53 24.26 -9.63
C ALA A 522 -31.16 24.85 -10.01
N HIS A 523 -31.17 26.08 -10.52
CA HIS A 523 -29.98 26.85 -10.94
C HIS A 523 -29.09 27.29 -9.77
N ARG A 524 -28.68 26.33 -8.94
CA ARG A 524 -27.72 26.50 -7.86
C ARG A 524 -26.75 25.33 -7.83
N THR A 525 -25.53 25.54 -7.37
CA THR A 525 -24.52 24.49 -7.27
C THR A 525 -23.78 24.52 -5.95
N SER A 526 -23.27 23.36 -5.53
CA SER A 526 -22.48 23.18 -4.30
C SER A 526 -21.07 22.69 -4.62
N PRO A 527 -20.12 22.77 -3.67
CA PRO A 527 -18.77 22.23 -3.87
C PRO A 527 -18.77 20.72 -4.17
N THR A 528 -19.68 19.93 -3.57
CA THR A 528 -19.85 18.52 -3.91
C THR A 528 -20.30 18.34 -5.36
N ASN A 529 -21.29 19.12 -5.82
CA ASN A 529 -21.79 19.02 -7.20
C ASN A 529 -20.69 19.36 -8.21
N GLN A 530 -19.90 20.42 -7.95
CA GLN A 530 -18.73 20.78 -8.73
C GLN A 530 -17.71 19.63 -8.80
N GLY A 531 -17.38 19.04 -7.64
CA GLY A 531 -16.46 17.90 -7.56
C GLY A 531 -16.97 16.67 -8.32
N LEU A 532 -18.26 16.37 -8.26
CA LEU A 532 -18.87 15.24 -8.96
C LEU A 532 -18.94 15.47 -10.48
N LEU A 533 -19.18 16.70 -10.94
CA LEU A 533 -19.09 17.07 -12.36
C LEU A 533 -17.67 16.82 -12.89
N LEU A 534 -16.65 17.28 -12.18
CA LEU A 534 -15.25 17.11 -12.59
C LEU A 534 -14.90 15.62 -12.79
N LEU A 535 -15.26 14.77 -11.82
CA LEU A 535 -14.99 13.34 -11.91
C LEU A 535 -15.87 12.64 -12.96
N SER A 536 -17.13 13.04 -13.10
CA SER A 536 -18.03 12.49 -14.10
C SER A 536 -17.58 12.85 -15.52
N THR A 537 -17.00 14.03 -15.72
CA THR A 537 -16.41 14.45 -17.00
C THR A 537 -15.20 13.58 -17.37
N LEU A 538 -14.31 13.32 -16.39
CA LEU A 538 -13.19 12.40 -16.59
C LEU A 538 -13.68 10.96 -16.86
N ALA A 539 -14.62 10.44 -16.06
CA ALA A 539 -15.16 9.10 -16.24
C ALA A 539 -15.92 8.94 -17.57
N ALA A 540 -16.60 9.98 -18.06
CA ALA A 540 -17.24 9.96 -19.36
C ALA A 540 -16.24 9.81 -20.49
N HIS A 541 -15.06 10.42 -20.38
CA HIS A 541 -13.97 10.19 -21.32
C HIS A 541 -13.47 8.73 -21.24
N ASP A 542 -13.22 8.21 -20.04
CA ASP A 542 -12.78 6.82 -19.83
C ASP A 542 -13.79 5.78 -20.36
N LEU A 543 -15.08 6.10 -20.32
CA LEU A 543 -16.15 5.23 -20.84
C LEU A 543 -16.37 5.36 -22.36
N GLY A 544 -15.70 6.32 -23.02
CA GLY A 544 -15.82 6.59 -24.46
C GLY A 544 -17.00 7.50 -24.86
N TYR A 545 -17.60 8.18 -23.89
CA TYR A 545 -18.74 9.09 -24.09
C TYR A 545 -18.30 10.48 -24.53
N LEU A 546 -17.05 10.86 -24.25
CA LEU A 546 -16.47 12.17 -24.47
C LEU A 546 -15.07 12.04 -25.07
N GLY A 547 -14.75 12.82 -26.10
CA GLY A 547 -13.38 12.88 -26.66
C GLY A 547 -12.42 13.64 -25.76
N LEU A 548 -11.11 13.49 -25.98
CA LEU A 548 -10.12 14.22 -25.19
C LEU A 548 -10.22 15.73 -25.42
N ARG A 549 -10.49 16.16 -26.67
CA ARG A 549 -10.71 17.57 -27.00
C ARG A 549 -11.86 18.18 -26.18
N ASP A 550 -12.97 17.47 -26.11
CA ASP A 550 -14.18 17.93 -25.43
C ASP A 550 -14.01 17.87 -23.90
N LEU A 551 -13.27 16.88 -23.39
CA LEU A 551 -12.85 16.82 -21.99
C LEU A 551 -12.06 18.07 -21.61
N LEU A 552 -11.02 18.41 -22.38
CA LEU A 552 -10.19 19.59 -22.13
C LEU A 552 -11.04 20.87 -22.16
N GLY A 553 -11.85 21.05 -23.19
CA GLY A 553 -12.69 22.25 -23.33
C GLY A 553 -13.70 22.41 -22.19
N ARG A 554 -14.38 21.32 -21.80
CA ARG A 554 -15.34 21.35 -20.68
C ARG A 554 -14.65 21.66 -19.36
N LEU A 555 -13.51 21.02 -19.09
CA LEU A 555 -12.77 21.27 -17.85
C LEU A 555 -12.22 22.69 -17.81
N GLU A 556 -11.59 23.18 -18.88
CA GLU A 556 -11.08 24.56 -18.95
C GLU A 556 -12.19 25.58 -18.66
N ALA A 557 -13.33 25.46 -19.33
CA ALA A 557 -14.46 26.36 -19.10
C ALA A 557 -15.02 26.27 -17.67
N THR A 558 -15.06 25.06 -17.09
CA THR A 558 -15.47 24.85 -15.69
C THR A 558 -14.49 25.53 -14.72
N PHE A 559 -13.18 25.32 -14.90
CA PHE A 559 -12.17 25.94 -14.05
C PHE A 559 -12.13 27.46 -14.19
N ASP A 560 -12.32 28.00 -15.40
CA ASP A 560 -12.41 29.44 -15.64
C ASP A 560 -13.52 30.06 -14.80
N THR A 561 -14.69 29.39 -14.73
CA THR A 561 -15.77 29.79 -13.83
C THR A 561 -15.39 29.65 -12.35
N LEU A 562 -14.86 28.49 -11.94
CA LEU A 562 -14.52 28.22 -10.53
C LEU A 562 -13.50 29.21 -9.95
N GLU A 563 -12.52 29.63 -10.75
CA GLU A 563 -11.50 30.59 -10.33
C GLU A 563 -12.08 32.00 -10.14
N GLY A 564 -13.15 32.34 -10.87
CA GLY A 564 -13.88 33.60 -10.73
C GLY A 564 -14.84 33.65 -9.54
N LEU A 565 -15.18 32.52 -8.91
CA LEU A 565 -16.11 32.48 -7.78
C LEU A 565 -15.49 33.08 -6.51
N GLU A 566 -16.31 33.85 -5.78
CA GLU A 566 -15.98 34.35 -4.44
C GLU A 566 -15.78 33.17 -3.48
N ARG A 567 -14.72 33.22 -2.67
CA ARG A 567 -14.29 32.15 -1.77
C ARG A 567 -13.86 32.71 -0.43
N HIS A 568 -13.86 31.89 0.61
CA HIS A 568 -13.38 32.25 1.94
C HIS A 568 -12.38 31.22 2.45
N GLN A 569 -11.16 31.67 2.80
CA GLN A 569 -10.05 30.77 3.22
C GLN A 569 -9.78 29.64 2.21
N GLY A 570 -9.97 29.93 0.92
CA GLY A 570 -9.85 28.95 -0.17
C GLY A 570 -11.05 28.01 -0.34
N HIS A 571 -12.04 28.05 0.55
CA HIS A 571 -13.27 27.26 0.44
C HIS A 571 -14.32 27.97 -0.39
N PHE A 572 -15.05 27.17 -1.17
CA PHE A 572 -16.27 27.58 -1.86
C PHE A 572 -17.44 27.61 -0.87
N PHE A 573 -18.37 28.55 -1.09
CA PHE A 573 -19.63 28.58 -0.35
C PHE A 573 -20.53 27.42 -0.75
N ASN A 574 -21.48 27.09 0.13
CA ASN A 574 -22.35 25.95 -0.07
C ASN A 574 -23.25 26.07 -1.30
N TRP A 575 -23.62 27.31 -1.66
CA TRP A 575 -24.53 27.58 -2.76
C TRP A 575 -24.08 28.78 -3.57
N TYR A 576 -23.98 28.58 -4.88
CA TYR A 576 -23.87 29.64 -5.88
C TYR A 576 -25.02 29.51 -6.86
N ASP A 577 -25.57 30.63 -7.31
CA ASP A 577 -26.48 30.65 -8.44
C ASP A 577 -25.71 30.43 -9.75
N THR A 578 -26.09 29.44 -10.55
CA THR A 578 -25.32 29.03 -11.75
C THR A 578 -25.43 30.03 -12.90
N LYS A 579 -26.45 30.91 -12.89
CA LYS A 579 -26.66 31.93 -13.92
C LYS A 579 -25.98 33.26 -13.61
N THR A 580 -25.82 33.59 -12.34
CA THR A 580 -25.28 34.89 -11.89
C THR A 580 -23.93 34.78 -11.21
N LEU A 581 -23.49 33.56 -10.87
CA LEU A 581 -22.26 33.25 -10.13
C LEU A 581 -22.20 33.86 -8.72
N ARG A 582 -23.31 34.40 -8.23
CA ARG A 582 -23.39 35.01 -6.91
C ARG A 582 -23.54 33.94 -5.82
N PRO A 583 -22.79 34.06 -4.71
CA PRO A 583 -23.06 33.26 -3.52
C PRO A 583 -24.49 33.50 -3.02
N LEU A 584 -25.19 32.43 -2.67
CA LEU A 584 -26.57 32.50 -2.15
C LEU A 584 -26.56 32.54 -0.62
N PRO A 585 -27.34 33.43 0.02
CA PRO A 585 -27.44 33.48 1.48
C PRO A 585 -28.20 32.25 2.03
N PRO A 586 -27.83 31.76 3.24
CA PRO A 586 -26.74 32.24 4.07
C PRO A 586 -25.35 31.84 3.51
N LEU A 587 -24.38 32.74 3.63
CA LEU A 587 -22.98 32.44 3.27
C LEU A 587 -22.41 31.42 4.24
N TYR A 588 -22.39 30.17 3.79
CA TYR A 588 -22.05 29.00 4.60
C TYR A 588 -20.92 28.21 3.94
N ILE A 589 -19.98 27.72 4.75
CA ILE A 589 -18.92 26.81 4.31
C ILE A 589 -19.18 25.44 4.95
N SER A 590 -19.44 24.44 4.12
CA SER A 590 -19.64 23.05 4.56
C SER A 590 -18.31 22.30 4.62
N THR A 591 -18.04 21.63 5.75
CA THR A 591 -16.85 20.80 5.93
C THR A 591 -16.86 19.60 4.97
N VAL A 592 -18.02 18.96 4.79
CA VAL A 592 -18.16 17.78 3.94
C VAL A 592 -18.05 18.14 2.48
N ASP A 593 -18.76 19.19 2.03
CA ASP A 593 -18.73 19.55 0.62
C ASP A 593 -17.34 20.01 0.19
N SER A 594 -16.64 20.75 1.07
CA SER A 594 -15.24 21.11 0.85
C SER A 594 -14.35 19.86 0.72
N GLY A 595 -14.55 18.86 1.58
CA GLY A 595 -13.75 17.63 1.55
C GLY A 595 -14.04 16.74 0.35
N ASN A 596 -15.30 16.67 -0.09
CA ASN A 596 -15.69 15.99 -1.33
C ASN A 596 -15.03 16.66 -2.53
N LEU A 597 -15.10 18.00 -2.64
CA LEU A 597 -14.42 18.75 -3.69
C LEU A 597 -12.91 18.54 -3.66
N LEU A 598 -12.29 18.57 -2.48
CA LEU A 598 -10.86 18.27 -2.32
C LEU A 598 -10.51 16.88 -2.85
N GLY A 599 -11.28 15.86 -2.47
CA GLY A 599 -11.10 14.50 -2.98
C GLY A 599 -11.19 14.44 -4.50
N SER A 600 -12.21 15.09 -5.08
CA SER A 600 -12.40 15.17 -6.53
C SER A 600 -11.26 15.87 -7.25
N LEU A 601 -10.75 16.99 -6.73
CA LEU A 601 -9.63 17.72 -7.33
C LEU A 601 -8.35 16.87 -7.33
N LEU A 602 -8.09 16.13 -6.24
CA LEU A 602 -6.93 15.24 -6.15
C LEU A 602 -7.02 14.08 -7.14
N VAL A 603 -8.21 13.48 -7.30
CA VAL A 603 -8.45 12.41 -8.28
C VAL A 603 -8.33 12.94 -9.70
N LEU A 604 -8.98 14.07 -10.01
CA LEU A 604 -8.90 14.70 -11.34
C LEU A 604 -7.45 15.01 -11.72
N LYS A 605 -6.67 15.58 -10.80
CA LYS A 605 -5.25 15.87 -10.98
C LYS A 605 -4.47 14.62 -11.42
N GLN A 606 -4.68 13.47 -10.77
CA GLN A 606 -4.02 12.24 -11.20
C GLN A 606 -4.57 11.71 -12.53
N GLY A 607 -5.88 11.81 -12.74
CA GLY A 607 -6.52 11.44 -14.00
C GLY A 607 -5.98 12.20 -15.20
N LEU A 608 -5.74 13.51 -15.07
CA LEU A 608 -5.16 14.34 -16.13
C LEU A 608 -3.73 13.92 -16.49
N ARG A 609 -2.92 13.55 -15.49
CA ARG A 609 -1.57 12.99 -15.73
C ARG A 609 -1.63 11.64 -16.42
N GLU A 610 -2.59 10.82 -16.03
CA GLU A 610 -2.86 9.55 -16.69
C GLU A 610 -3.24 9.76 -18.16
N LYS A 611 -4.13 10.70 -18.49
CA LYS A 611 -4.48 11.05 -19.88
C LYS A 611 -3.35 11.72 -20.67
N ALA A 612 -2.33 12.25 -20.00
CA ALA A 612 -1.13 12.71 -20.70
C ALA A 612 -0.22 11.52 -21.09
N ALA A 613 -0.20 10.47 -20.28
CA ALA A 613 0.73 9.33 -20.41
C ALA A 613 0.15 8.14 -21.21
N GLN A 614 -1.15 7.87 -21.11
CA GLN A 614 -1.82 6.78 -21.82
C GLN A 614 -1.93 7.03 -23.32
N PRO A 615 -2.04 5.99 -24.17
CA PRO A 615 -2.29 6.17 -25.61
C PRO A 615 -3.64 6.88 -25.84
N ASN A 616 -3.61 8.09 -26.41
CA ASN A 616 -4.81 8.94 -26.52
C ASN A 616 -5.69 8.63 -27.74
N LEU A 617 -5.27 7.68 -28.58
CA LEU A 617 -6.05 7.17 -29.72
C LEU A 617 -6.58 5.76 -29.47
N GLU A 618 -6.81 5.39 -28.20
CA GLU A 618 -7.39 4.08 -27.87
C GLU A 618 -8.77 3.89 -28.51
N ILE A 619 -8.85 2.90 -29.40
CA ILE A 619 -10.06 2.56 -30.15
C ILE A 619 -11.09 1.90 -29.23
N SER A 620 -10.65 1.06 -28.29
CA SER A 620 -11.53 0.20 -27.50
C SER A 620 -12.51 0.96 -26.58
N PRO A 621 -12.10 1.97 -25.79
CA PRO A 621 -13.02 2.75 -24.98
C PRO A 621 -14.04 3.51 -25.82
N SER A 622 -13.60 4.17 -26.89
CA SER A 622 -14.47 4.91 -27.82
C SER A 622 -15.51 4.02 -28.49
N VAL A 623 -15.10 2.83 -28.97
CA VAL A 623 -16.02 1.82 -29.52
C VAL A 623 -17.04 1.39 -28.47
N SER A 624 -16.59 1.11 -27.25
CA SER A 624 -17.49 0.70 -26.16
C SER A 624 -18.53 1.78 -25.83
N GLY A 625 -18.13 3.06 -25.83
CA GLY A 625 -19.04 4.19 -25.61
C GLY A 625 -20.07 4.37 -26.73
N LEU A 626 -19.66 4.14 -27.98
CA LEU A 626 -20.58 4.14 -29.14
C LEU A 626 -21.55 2.97 -29.08
N LEU A 627 -21.10 1.78 -28.68
CA LEU A 627 -21.97 0.61 -28.49
C LEU A 627 -23.01 0.84 -27.40
N ASP A 628 -22.63 1.47 -26.28
CA ASP A 628 -23.59 1.84 -25.23
C ASP A 628 -24.66 2.81 -25.77
N THR A 629 -24.25 3.78 -26.60
CA THR A 629 -25.18 4.74 -27.21
C THR A 629 -26.09 4.05 -28.22
N LEU A 630 -25.58 3.08 -29.01
CA LEU A 630 -26.37 2.24 -29.89
C LEU A 630 -27.41 1.40 -29.14
N ASP A 631 -27.06 0.86 -27.97
CA ASP A 631 -28.00 0.13 -27.12
C ASP A 631 -29.16 1.05 -26.67
N LEU A 632 -28.88 2.33 -26.38
CA LEU A 632 -29.91 3.31 -26.02
C LEU A 632 -30.80 3.72 -27.20
N ILE A 633 -30.24 3.82 -28.41
CA ILE A 633 -31.05 4.03 -29.63
C ILE A 633 -31.97 2.84 -29.86
N ALA A 634 -31.46 1.61 -29.72
CA ALA A 634 -32.27 0.40 -29.86
C ALA A 634 -33.38 0.34 -28.79
N GLU A 635 -33.07 0.70 -27.54
CA GLU A 635 -34.06 0.77 -26.45
C GLU A 635 -35.16 1.81 -26.76
N ALA A 636 -34.78 3.01 -27.21
CA ALA A 636 -35.73 4.05 -27.60
C ALA A 636 -36.60 3.65 -28.80
N ALA A 637 -36.01 2.98 -29.80
CA ALA A 637 -36.74 2.48 -30.96
C ALA A 637 -37.73 1.38 -30.57
N MET A 638 -37.35 0.46 -29.67
CA MET A 638 -38.24 -0.59 -29.16
C MET A 638 -39.45 -0.02 -28.41
N ALA A 639 -39.28 1.09 -27.70
CA ALA A 639 -40.40 1.75 -27.00
C ALA A 639 -41.48 2.28 -27.96
N LEU A 640 -41.12 2.58 -29.22
CA LEU A 640 -42.05 3.06 -30.26
C LEU A 640 -42.75 1.92 -31.02
N GLN A 641 -42.34 0.67 -30.82
CA GLN A 641 -42.89 -0.48 -31.55
C GLN A 641 -44.43 -0.61 -31.48
N PRO A 642 -45.11 -0.31 -30.35
CA PRO A 642 -46.58 -0.38 -30.27
C PRO A 642 -47.31 0.63 -31.17
N GLU A 643 -46.65 1.72 -31.58
CA GLU A 643 -47.24 2.81 -32.36
C GLU A 643 -46.96 2.71 -33.86
N LEU A 644 -46.10 1.78 -34.27
CA LEU A 644 -45.54 1.67 -35.62
C LEU A 644 -46.05 0.42 -36.34
N ALA A 645 -46.04 0.45 -37.68
CA ALA A 645 -46.27 -0.74 -38.49
C ALA A 645 -45.16 -1.79 -38.25
N PRO A 646 -45.45 -3.10 -38.37
CA PRO A 646 -44.51 -4.19 -38.02
C PRO A 646 -43.11 -4.06 -38.63
N ASP A 647 -43.00 -3.46 -39.82
CA ASP A 647 -41.74 -3.33 -40.57
C ASP A 647 -41.14 -1.91 -40.57
N ALA A 648 -41.79 -0.93 -39.93
CA ALA A 648 -41.36 0.46 -39.98
C ALA A 648 -39.97 0.69 -39.33
N LEU A 649 -39.61 -0.13 -38.33
CA LEU A 649 -38.29 -0.09 -37.67
C LEU A 649 -37.21 -0.88 -38.41
N ALA A 650 -37.56 -1.67 -39.43
CA ALA A 650 -36.60 -2.56 -40.09
C ALA A 650 -35.41 -1.81 -40.74
N PRO A 651 -35.60 -0.67 -41.44
CA PRO A 651 -34.48 0.10 -42.00
C PRO A 651 -33.53 0.61 -40.92
N LEU A 652 -34.07 1.18 -39.83
CA LEU A 652 -33.27 1.63 -38.69
C LEU A 652 -32.51 0.47 -38.05
N GLY A 653 -33.17 -0.67 -37.82
CA GLY A 653 -32.56 -1.87 -37.25
C GLY A 653 -31.40 -2.41 -38.11
N GLN A 654 -31.53 -2.37 -39.44
CA GLN A 654 -30.45 -2.75 -40.37
C GLN A 654 -29.25 -1.81 -40.27
N SER A 655 -29.47 -0.50 -40.24
CA SER A 655 -28.40 0.50 -40.10
C SER A 655 -27.68 0.41 -38.75
N LEU A 656 -28.42 0.21 -37.65
CA LEU A 656 -27.83 -0.04 -36.32
C LEU A 656 -27.02 -1.34 -36.28
N GLY A 657 -27.52 -2.41 -36.91
CA GLY A 657 -26.81 -3.68 -37.03
C GLY A 657 -25.56 -3.59 -37.89
N ALA A 658 -25.58 -2.80 -38.96
CA ALA A 658 -24.40 -2.52 -39.77
C ALA A 658 -23.35 -1.73 -38.98
N LEU A 659 -23.76 -0.67 -38.26
CA LEU A 659 -22.84 0.13 -37.45
C LEU A 659 -22.20 -0.71 -36.34
N ARG A 660 -22.99 -1.55 -35.65
CA ARG A 660 -22.48 -2.46 -34.62
C ARG A 660 -21.44 -3.44 -35.17
N ARG A 661 -21.65 -3.99 -36.37
CA ARG A 661 -20.66 -4.87 -37.02
C ARG A 661 -19.36 -4.12 -37.33
N SER A 662 -19.46 -2.92 -37.93
CA SER A 662 -18.28 -2.12 -38.25
C SER A 662 -17.49 -1.69 -36.99
N LEU A 663 -18.19 -1.44 -35.87
CA LEU A 663 -17.58 -1.17 -34.57
C LEU A 663 -16.89 -2.41 -33.96
N ALA A 664 -17.47 -3.60 -34.14
CA ALA A 664 -16.89 -4.85 -33.65
C ALA A 664 -15.67 -5.31 -34.46
N GLU A 665 -15.68 -5.06 -35.77
CA GLU A 665 -14.57 -5.36 -36.68
C GLU A 665 -13.40 -4.38 -36.48
N GLY A 666 -13.70 -3.10 -36.23
CA GLY A 666 -12.69 -2.05 -36.10
C GLY A 666 -11.99 -1.72 -37.42
N PRO A 667 -10.97 -0.85 -37.41
CA PRO A 667 -10.13 -0.61 -38.59
C PRO A 667 -9.13 -1.75 -38.81
N ASP A 668 -8.89 -2.13 -40.08
CA ASP A 668 -7.95 -3.21 -40.45
C ASP A 668 -6.51 -2.96 -39.96
N HIS A 669 -6.11 -1.68 -39.90
CA HIS A 669 -4.81 -1.22 -39.42
C HIS A 669 -4.98 0.19 -38.81
N PRO A 670 -4.17 0.62 -37.82
CA PRO A 670 -4.27 1.96 -37.25
C PRO A 670 -4.21 3.11 -38.28
N VAL A 671 -3.49 2.91 -39.38
CA VAL A 671 -3.42 3.87 -40.50
C VAL A 671 -4.77 4.02 -41.23
N ALA A 672 -5.62 2.97 -41.23
CA ALA A 672 -6.96 3.01 -41.82
C ALA A 672 -8.01 3.68 -40.91
N LEU A 673 -7.63 4.14 -39.71
CA LEU A 673 -8.53 4.74 -38.72
C LEU A 673 -9.33 5.91 -39.31
N GLY A 674 -8.69 6.83 -40.03
CA GLY A 674 -9.37 7.99 -40.62
C GLY A 674 -10.45 7.60 -41.63
N GLY A 675 -10.16 6.61 -42.50
CA GLY A 675 -11.12 6.09 -43.48
C GLY A 675 -12.27 5.32 -42.82
N TRP A 676 -11.99 4.55 -41.77
CA TRP A 676 -13.01 3.85 -40.98
C TRP A 676 -13.94 4.83 -40.26
N LEU A 677 -13.40 5.88 -39.62
CA LEU A 677 -14.21 6.93 -38.98
C LEU A 677 -15.09 7.69 -39.98
N ALA A 678 -14.60 7.97 -41.18
CA ALA A 678 -15.42 8.58 -42.24
C ALA A 678 -16.58 7.69 -42.68
N ARG A 679 -16.39 6.36 -42.73
CA ARG A 679 -17.48 5.41 -43.00
C ARG A 679 -18.51 5.39 -41.86
N LEU A 680 -18.05 5.33 -40.60
CA LEU A 680 -18.93 5.38 -39.44
C LEU A 680 -19.77 6.66 -39.39
N ASP A 681 -19.18 7.80 -39.76
CA ASP A 681 -19.88 9.09 -39.83
C ASP A 681 -21.01 9.04 -40.87
N GLY A 682 -20.74 8.50 -42.08
CA GLY A 682 -21.77 8.28 -43.10
C GLY A 682 -22.92 7.39 -42.61
N MET A 683 -22.60 6.25 -41.98
CA MET A 683 -23.59 5.35 -41.39
C MET A 683 -24.39 6.00 -40.25
N ALA A 684 -23.78 6.91 -39.47
CA ALA A 684 -24.47 7.67 -38.45
C ALA A 684 -25.43 8.71 -39.04
N GLN A 685 -25.09 9.33 -40.17
CA GLN A 685 -26.02 10.20 -40.91
C GLN A 685 -27.21 9.40 -41.47
N GLU A 686 -27.00 8.17 -41.94
CA GLU A 686 -28.10 7.28 -42.35
C GLU A 686 -29.06 6.98 -41.18
N VAL A 687 -28.52 6.71 -39.98
CA VAL A 687 -29.33 6.54 -38.77
C VAL A 687 -30.18 7.78 -38.48
N LEU A 688 -29.60 8.98 -38.56
CA LEU A 688 -30.34 10.24 -38.38
C LEU A 688 -31.47 10.39 -39.41
N GLY A 689 -31.19 10.12 -40.69
CA GLY A 689 -32.20 10.17 -41.75
C GLY A 689 -33.36 9.19 -41.52
N HIS A 690 -33.09 8.00 -40.97
CA HIS A 690 -34.16 7.07 -40.58
C HIS A 690 -35.00 7.58 -39.42
N VAL A 691 -34.39 8.23 -38.43
CA VAL A 691 -35.11 8.83 -37.30
C VAL A 691 -36.02 9.98 -37.76
N GLU A 692 -35.52 10.84 -38.65
CA GLU A 692 -36.33 11.91 -39.27
C GLU A 692 -37.51 11.36 -40.07
N ALA A 693 -37.28 10.30 -40.86
CA ALA A 693 -38.34 9.64 -41.61
C ALA A 693 -39.43 9.04 -40.69
N LEU A 694 -39.04 8.43 -39.56
CA LEU A 694 -39.98 7.90 -38.56
C LEU A 694 -40.75 9.03 -37.87
N ALA A 695 -40.10 10.14 -37.52
CA ALA A 695 -40.77 11.31 -36.96
C ALA A 695 -41.80 11.89 -37.94
N GLY A 696 -41.47 11.93 -39.24
CA GLY A 696 -42.38 12.33 -40.30
C GLY A 696 -43.60 11.42 -40.43
N GLN A 697 -43.43 10.10 -40.30
CA GLN A 697 -44.52 9.12 -40.33
C GLN A 697 -45.48 9.27 -39.15
N LEU A 698 -44.96 9.53 -37.95
CA LEU A 698 -45.75 9.70 -36.74
C LEU A 698 -46.28 11.12 -36.54
N GLY A 699 -45.86 12.08 -37.37
CA GLY A 699 -46.30 13.48 -37.32
C GLY A 699 -45.88 14.21 -36.03
N ARG A 700 -44.89 13.70 -35.30
CA ARG A 700 -44.40 14.26 -34.04
C ARG A 700 -42.90 14.02 -33.86
N PRO A 701 -42.17 14.89 -33.13
CA PRO A 701 -40.77 14.65 -32.82
C PRO A 701 -40.60 13.41 -31.93
N LEU A 702 -39.53 12.66 -32.18
CA LEU A 702 -39.17 11.46 -31.41
C LEU A 702 -38.01 11.79 -30.47
N GLU A 703 -38.27 12.63 -29.46
CA GLU A 703 -37.25 13.30 -28.64
C GLU A 703 -36.14 12.36 -28.13
N ALA A 704 -36.50 11.25 -27.48
CA ALA A 704 -35.52 10.31 -26.95
C ALA A 704 -34.69 9.64 -28.07
N LEU A 705 -35.33 9.21 -29.15
CA LEU A 705 -34.67 8.53 -30.26
C LEU A 705 -33.74 9.49 -31.03
N ALA A 706 -34.22 10.69 -31.33
CA ALA A 706 -33.46 11.75 -31.97
C ALA A 706 -32.24 12.15 -31.14
N THR A 707 -32.43 12.34 -29.83
CA THR A 707 -31.34 12.70 -28.90
C THR A 707 -30.20 11.68 -28.96
N TRP A 708 -30.48 10.39 -28.85
CA TRP A 708 -29.41 9.38 -28.87
C TRP A 708 -28.74 9.24 -30.24
N ALA A 709 -29.51 9.36 -31.34
CA ALA A 709 -28.96 9.35 -32.69
C ALA A 709 -28.03 10.56 -32.94
N GLU A 710 -28.41 11.75 -32.48
CA GLU A 710 -27.59 12.96 -32.57
C GLU A 710 -26.31 12.84 -31.74
N ARG A 711 -26.38 12.29 -30.51
CA ARG A 711 -25.21 12.06 -29.67
C ARG A 711 -24.24 11.06 -30.28
N LEU A 712 -24.75 9.99 -30.90
CA LEU A 712 -23.95 9.03 -31.65
C LEU A 712 -23.20 9.72 -32.80
N ALA A 713 -23.93 10.44 -33.66
CA ALA A 713 -23.34 11.14 -34.80
C ALA A 713 -22.33 12.20 -34.36
N SER A 714 -22.65 12.98 -33.32
CA SER A 714 -21.74 14.00 -32.76
C SER A 714 -20.47 13.38 -32.20
N ARG A 715 -20.54 12.24 -31.51
CA ARG A 715 -19.34 11.57 -30.96
C ARG A 715 -18.44 11.02 -32.07
N ILE A 716 -19.02 10.42 -33.11
CA ILE A 716 -18.26 9.91 -34.26
C ILE A 716 -17.56 11.06 -35.00
N ARG A 717 -18.27 12.17 -35.27
CA ARG A 717 -17.66 13.37 -35.87
C ARG A 717 -16.56 13.95 -34.99
N GLY A 718 -16.82 14.11 -33.69
CA GLY A 718 -15.82 14.61 -32.75
C GLY A 718 -14.57 13.73 -32.70
N TRP A 719 -14.72 12.40 -32.78
CA TRP A 719 -13.60 11.49 -32.83
C TRP A 719 -12.78 11.62 -34.13
N ARG A 720 -13.46 11.78 -35.27
CA ARG A 720 -12.82 12.05 -36.56
C ARG A 720 -12.01 13.34 -36.55
N GLU A 721 -12.58 14.42 -36.01
CA GLU A 721 -11.89 15.71 -35.86
C GLU A 721 -10.69 15.60 -34.92
N GLU A 722 -10.84 14.88 -33.81
CA GLU A 722 -9.77 14.64 -32.85
C GLU A 722 -8.57 13.92 -33.49
N VAL A 723 -8.82 12.85 -34.26
CA VAL A 723 -7.77 12.15 -35.02
C VAL A 723 -7.10 13.09 -36.03
N ALA A 724 -7.88 13.90 -36.75
CA ALA A 724 -7.35 14.82 -37.75
C ALA A 724 -6.42 15.89 -37.16
N VAL A 725 -6.62 16.28 -35.90
CA VAL A 725 -5.84 17.33 -35.24
C VAL A 725 -4.67 16.76 -34.42
N LEU A 726 -4.87 15.62 -33.74
CA LEU A 726 -3.79 14.97 -32.98
C LEU A 726 -2.80 14.26 -33.89
N ALA A 727 -3.29 13.55 -34.90
CA ALA A 727 -2.49 12.70 -35.78
C ALA A 727 -2.77 12.97 -37.27
N PRO A 728 -2.61 14.23 -37.74
CA PRO A 728 -2.87 14.60 -39.14
C PRO A 728 -2.03 13.81 -40.15
N TRP A 729 -0.89 13.26 -39.72
CA TRP A 729 -0.01 12.45 -40.57
C TRP A 729 -0.61 11.09 -40.94
N LEU A 730 -1.55 10.53 -40.15
CA LEU A 730 -2.12 9.21 -40.40
C LEU A 730 -2.80 9.11 -41.78
N ALA A 731 -3.42 10.20 -42.23
CA ALA A 731 -4.05 10.26 -43.55
C ALA A 731 -3.02 10.23 -44.69
N LEU A 732 -1.79 10.70 -44.45
CA LEU A 732 -0.72 10.80 -45.45
C LEU A 732 0.15 9.55 -45.54
N LEU A 733 0.19 8.73 -44.48
CA LEU A 733 1.04 7.53 -44.42
C LEU A 733 0.81 6.55 -45.61
N PRO A 734 -0.43 6.27 -46.06
CA PRO A 734 -0.66 5.41 -47.22
C PRO A 734 -0.18 5.98 -48.56
N GLU A 735 -0.03 7.31 -48.64
CA GLU A 735 0.24 8.03 -49.88
C GLU A 735 1.75 8.16 -50.19
N ILE A 736 2.62 7.69 -49.28
CA ILE A 736 4.07 7.88 -49.39
C ILE A 736 4.70 6.68 -50.14
N PRO A 737 5.24 6.91 -51.35
CA PRO A 737 5.78 5.83 -52.18
C PRO A 737 7.22 5.52 -51.76
N ILE A 738 7.39 4.74 -50.70
CA ILE A 738 8.65 4.09 -50.35
C ILE A 738 8.49 2.61 -50.70
N GLY A 739 8.67 2.32 -52.00
CA GLY A 739 8.52 1.00 -52.59
C GLY A 739 9.80 0.14 -52.56
N PRO A 740 9.77 -1.06 -53.17
CA PRO A 740 10.89 -2.00 -53.18
C PRO A 740 12.15 -1.48 -53.90
N ASP A 741 12.03 -0.44 -54.71
CA ASP A 741 13.14 0.19 -55.44
C ASP A 741 13.95 1.19 -54.58
N ALA A 742 13.50 1.50 -53.35
CA ALA A 742 14.26 2.34 -52.42
C ALA A 742 15.45 1.58 -51.80
N PRO A 743 16.53 2.26 -51.35
CA PRO A 743 17.63 1.61 -50.65
C PRO A 743 17.14 0.80 -49.44
N ALA A 744 17.74 -0.37 -49.19
CA ALA A 744 17.34 -1.24 -48.07
C ALA A 744 17.39 -0.53 -46.71
N GLU A 745 18.34 0.40 -46.52
CA GLU A 745 18.41 1.24 -45.33
C GLU A 745 17.18 2.18 -45.21
N ALA A 746 16.75 2.79 -46.31
CA ALA A 746 15.57 3.65 -46.33
C ALA A 746 14.28 2.85 -46.06
N GLN A 747 14.19 1.63 -46.59
CA GLN A 747 13.06 0.72 -46.33
C GLN A 747 12.99 0.34 -44.84
N ALA A 748 14.10 -0.08 -44.23
CA ALA A 748 14.14 -0.46 -42.82
C ALA A 748 13.79 0.71 -41.88
N ARG A 749 14.35 1.89 -42.15
CA ARG A 749 14.02 3.13 -41.40
C ARG A 749 12.55 3.51 -41.56
N TRP A 750 12.01 3.42 -42.78
CA TRP A 750 10.60 3.71 -43.04
C TRP A 750 9.66 2.74 -42.31
N SER A 751 9.92 1.44 -42.35
CA SER A 751 9.12 0.45 -41.62
C SER A 751 9.09 0.73 -40.12
N SER A 752 10.25 1.01 -39.51
CA SER A 752 10.33 1.37 -38.09
C SER A 752 9.56 2.67 -37.78
N LEU A 753 9.63 3.66 -38.67
CA LEU A 753 8.95 4.93 -38.48
C LEU A 753 7.43 4.81 -38.61
N VAL A 754 6.95 4.02 -39.59
CA VAL A 754 5.52 3.75 -39.78
C VAL A 754 4.95 3.01 -38.57
N GLU A 755 5.65 2.03 -38.01
CA GLU A 755 5.23 1.35 -36.79
C GLU A 755 5.06 2.33 -35.62
N GLU A 756 6.01 3.25 -35.42
CA GLU A 756 5.95 4.25 -34.35
C GLU A 756 4.85 5.31 -34.59
N LEU A 757 4.65 5.75 -35.84
CA LEU A 757 3.63 6.75 -36.19
C LEU A 757 2.22 6.19 -36.30
N ALA A 758 2.05 4.89 -36.54
CA ALA A 758 0.76 4.21 -36.62
C ALA A 758 0.14 3.97 -35.24
N LEU A 759 0.97 3.75 -34.22
CA LEU A 759 0.54 3.57 -32.83
C LEU A 759 1.19 4.64 -31.96
N PRO A 760 0.82 5.92 -32.10
CA PRO A 760 1.36 6.95 -31.25
C PRO A 760 1.05 6.56 -29.80
N GLY A 761 2.09 6.52 -28.97
CA GLY A 761 1.90 6.38 -27.52
C GLY A 761 1.11 7.57 -26.96
N GLY A 762 1.14 7.74 -25.64
CA GLY A 762 0.51 8.92 -25.05
C GLY A 762 1.11 10.24 -25.52
N ILE A 763 0.35 11.33 -25.34
CA ILE A 763 0.76 12.68 -25.73
C ILE A 763 2.16 13.00 -25.19
N GLU A 764 2.46 12.66 -23.94
CA GLU A 764 3.79 12.88 -23.36
C GLU A 764 4.90 12.16 -24.13
N ARG A 765 4.68 10.88 -24.46
CA ARG A 765 5.66 10.08 -25.22
C ARG A 765 5.83 10.64 -26.63
N PHE A 766 4.74 11.00 -27.29
CA PHE A 766 4.81 11.57 -28.64
C PHE A 766 5.59 12.89 -28.65
N VAL A 767 5.27 13.81 -27.73
CA VAL A 767 5.96 15.10 -27.67
C VAL A 767 7.45 14.92 -27.32
N ALA A 768 7.78 14.00 -26.41
CA ALA A 768 9.18 13.68 -26.09
C ALA A 768 9.97 13.06 -27.25
N ARG A 769 9.28 12.42 -28.22
CA ARG A 769 9.89 11.78 -29.38
C ARG A 769 9.85 12.63 -30.65
N THR A 770 9.10 13.74 -30.65
CA THR A 770 8.83 14.56 -31.84
C THR A 770 10.12 15.00 -32.55
N ASP A 771 11.11 15.51 -31.82
CA ASP A 771 12.38 15.96 -32.42
C ASP A 771 13.17 14.80 -33.05
N SER A 772 13.15 13.62 -32.40
CA SER A 772 13.77 12.40 -32.93
C SER A 772 13.06 11.93 -34.20
N LEU A 773 11.73 11.97 -34.23
CA LEU A 773 10.93 11.59 -35.40
C LEU A 773 11.19 12.53 -36.58
N LEU A 774 11.28 13.84 -36.31
CA LEU A 774 11.62 14.84 -37.33
C LEU A 774 13.04 14.65 -37.87
N ALA A 775 14.00 14.28 -37.02
CA ALA A 775 15.37 13.97 -37.44
C ALA A 775 15.43 12.72 -38.33
N GLU A 776 14.68 11.66 -37.98
CA GLU A 776 14.59 10.45 -38.81
C GLU A 776 13.93 10.72 -40.17
N LEU A 777 12.88 11.54 -40.21
CA LEU A 777 12.25 11.99 -41.46
C LEU A 777 13.22 12.76 -42.36
N ALA A 778 14.03 13.65 -41.77
CA ALA A 778 15.05 14.39 -42.51
C ALA A 778 16.17 13.47 -43.04
N ALA A 779 16.59 12.47 -42.26
CA ALA A 779 17.56 11.47 -42.70
C ALA A 779 17.01 10.62 -43.86
N LEU A 780 15.74 10.21 -43.79
CA LEU A 780 15.05 9.50 -44.87
C LEU A 780 14.95 10.35 -46.15
N GLU A 781 14.66 11.65 -46.04
CA GLU A 781 14.59 12.54 -47.20
C GLU A 781 15.89 12.55 -48.03
N GLY A 782 17.04 12.52 -47.34
CA GLY A 782 18.37 12.49 -47.96
C GLY A 782 18.67 11.21 -48.76
N LEU A 783 18.01 10.10 -48.43
CA LEU A 783 18.21 8.78 -49.06
C LEU A 783 17.24 8.51 -50.22
N LEU A 784 16.19 9.32 -50.38
CA LEU A 784 15.10 9.06 -51.31
C LEU A 784 15.18 9.90 -52.60
N PRO A 785 14.65 9.38 -53.73
CA PRO A 785 14.53 10.12 -54.98
C PRO A 785 13.51 11.27 -54.89
N GLU A 786 13.63 12.26 -55.77
CA GLU A 786 12.82 13.49 -55.74
C GLU A 786 11.30 13.24 -55.72
N SER A 787 10.83 12.18 -56.40
CA SER A 787 9.43 11.76 -56.43
C SER A 787 8.85 11.42 -55.06
N SER A 788 9.68 10.97 -54.11
CA SER A 788 9.26 10.58 -52.75
C SER A 788 9.55 11.69 -51.73
N ARG A 789 10.31 12.73 -52.08
CA ARG A 789 10.66 13.85 -51.17
C ARG A 789 9.48 14.77 -50.89
N ALA A 790 8.71 15.13 -51.92
CA ALA A 790 7.57 16.04 -51.73
C ALA A 790 6.48 15.48 -50.79
N PRO A 791 6.03 14.21 -50.93
CA PRO A 791 5.13 13.58 -49.96
C PRO A 791 5.72 13.51 -48.54
N LEU A 792 7.02 13.20 -48.41
CA LEU A 792 7.69 13.10 -47.11
C LEU A 792 7.81 14.47 -46.40
N ARG A 793 8.01 15.56 -47.14
CA ARG A 793 7.92 16.92 -46.60
C ARG A 793 6.50 17.24 -46.12
N GLY A 794 5.47 16.79 -46.85
CA GLY A 794 4.08 16.87 -46.42
C GLY A 794 3.82 16.15 -45.09
N LEU A 795 4.38 14.96 -44.92
CA LEU A 795 4.34 14.20 -43.66
C LEU A 795 5.03 14.94 -42.51
N THR A 796 6.21 15.48 -42.77
CA THR A 796 6.99 16.28 -41.80
C THR A 796 6.18 17.48 -41.32
N GLU A 797 5.54 18.19 -42.24
CA GLU A 797 4.70 19.34 -41.91
C GLU A 797 3.40 18.93 -41.19
N ALA A 798 2.81 17.77 -41.51
CA ALA A 798 1.71 17.23 -40.73
C ALA A 798 2.13 16.90 -39.30
N LEU A 799 3.30 16.26 -39.10
CA LEU A 799 3.82 15.95 -37.78
C LEU A 799 4.05 17.21 -36.94
N ARG A 800 4.59 18.28 -37.54
CA ARG A 800 4.76 19.60 -36.89
C ARG A 800 3.44 20.28 -36.52
N ARG A 801 2.38 20.06 -37.30
CA ARG A 801 1.05 20.64 -37.07
C ARG A 801 0.19 19.88 -36.06
N SER A 802 0.70 18.79 -35.49
CA SER A 802 0.02 18.06 -34.42
C SER A 802 -0.35 18.99 -33.26
N ALA A 803 -1.56 18.87 -32.74
CA ALA A 803 -1.94 19.58 -31.51
C ALA A 803 -1.41 18.92 -30.22
N ALA A 804 -0.69 17.80 -30.30
CA ALA A 804 -0.20 17.09 -29.11
C ALA A 804 0.61 17.98 -28.15
N PRO A 805 1.55 18.87 -28.60
CA PRO A 805 2.25 19.78 -27.70
C PRO A 805 1.33 20.77 -26.98
N GLU A 806 0.32 21.29 -27.69
CA GLU A 806 -0.68 22.20 -27.12
C GLU A 806 -1.54 21.46 -26.07
N TRP A 807 -2.01 20.27 -26.39
CA TRP A 807 -2.87 19.49 -25.50
C TRP A 807 -2.13 18.99 -24.27
N ARG A 808 -0.83 18.67 -24.40
CA ARG A 808 0.05 18.42 -23.26
C ARG A 808 0.06 19.60 -22.30
N GLU A 809 0.23 20.81 -22.84
CA GLU A 809 0.25 22.03 -22.05
C GLU A 809 -1.12 22.32 -21.40
N ARG A 810 -2.22 22.07 -22.12
CA ARG A 810 -3.59 22.17 -21.57
C ARG A 810 -3.80 21.20 -20.40
N LEU A 811 -3.42 19.93 -20.55
CA LEU A 811 -3.46 18.92 -19.48
C LEU A 811 -2.62 19.35 -18.26
N ARG A 812 -1.39 19.82 -18.50
CA ARG A 812 -0.49 20.32 -17.45
C ARG A 812 -1.10 21.49 -16.70
N ARG A 813 -1.67 22.48 -17.40
CA ARG A 813 -2.34 23.63 -16.79
C ARG A 813 -3.55 23.20 -15.96
N LEU A 814 -4.37 22.28 -16.45
CA LEU A 814 -5.50 21.74 -15.69
C LEU A 814 -5.05 20.99 -14.42
N ASP A 815 -3.97 20.20 -14.48
CA ASP A 815 -3.34 19.57 -13.31
C ASP A 815 -2.92 20.63 -12.28
N GLU A 816 -2.23 21.68 -12.73
CA GLU A 816 -1.79 22.78 -11.88
C GLU A 816 -2.94 23.54 -11.23
N ARG A 817 -4.00 23.86 -12.00
CA ARG A 817 -5.21 24.53 -11.51
C ARG A 817 -5.94 23.67 -10.48
N ALA A 818 -6.10 22.37 -10.74
CA ALA A 818 -6.68 21.43 -9.79
C ALA A 818 -5.87 21.35 -8.49
N GLY A 819 -4.54 21.29 -8.61
CA GLY A 819 -3.62 21.32 -7.48
C GLY A 819 -3.72 22.62 -6.66
N ALA A 820 -3.75 23.77 -7.33
CA ALA A 820 -3.83 25.08 -6.68
C ALA A 820 -5.15 25.26 -5.91
N LEU A 821 -6.29 24.89 -6.49
CA LEU A 821 -7.57 24.91 -5.79
C LEU A 821 -7.59 23.97 -4.59
N ALA A 822 -7.03 22.76 -4.74
CA ALA A 822 -6.91 21.81 -3.65
C ALA A 822 -6.06 22.39 -2.51
N GLU A 823 -4.86 22.90 -2.80
CA GLU A 823 -3.92 23.44 -1.81
C GLU A 823 -4.47 24.68 -1.09
N ALA A 824 -5.26 25.51 -1.77
CA ALA A 824 -5.81 26.74 -1.20
C ALA A 824 -6.82 26.51 -0.06
N MET A 825 -7.53 25.38 -0.02
CA MET A 825 -8.52 25.08 1.03
C MET A 825 -7.86 24.85 2.38
N ASP A 826 -8.09 25.76 3.34
CA ASP A 826 -7.59 25.65 4.71
C ASP A 826 -8.60 25.03 5.68
N PHE A 827 -8.54 23.72 5.87
CA PHE A 827 -9.45 23.03 6.80
C PHE A 827 -9.24 23.39 8.29
N ARG A 828 -8.14 24.05 8.67
CA ARG A 828 -7.80 24.29 10.09
C ARG A 828 -8.83 25.15 10.81
N PHE A 829 -9.47 26.10 10.13
CA PHE A 829 -10.49 26.96 10.78
C PHE A 829 -11.83 26.23 11.01
N LEU A 830 -12.11 25.17 10.25
CA LEU A 830 -13.29 24.29 10.46
C LEU A 830 -13.03 23.26 11.57
N TYR A 831 -11.77 23.10 11.99
CA TYR A 831 -11.37 22.14 13.00
C TYR A 831 -11.50 22.72 14.42
N ARG A 832 -12.23 22.00 15.28
CA ARG A 832 -12.35 22.33 16.70
C ARG A 832 -11.25 21.67 17.49
N ALA A 833 -10.19 22.43 17.77
CA ALA A 833 -9.04 21.94 18.53
C ALA A 833 -9.40 21.48 19.95
N ASP A 834 -10.43 22.07 20.57
CA ASP A 834 -10.96 21.72 21.90
C ASP A 834 -11.69 20.36 21.90
N ARG A 835 -12.42 20.04 20.83
CA ARG A 835 -13.15 18.77 20.68
C ARG A 835 -12.39 17.69 19.92
N HIS A 836 -11.31 18.08 19.24
CA HIS A 836 -10.57 17.26 18.30
C HIS A 836 -11.39 16.77 17.09
N LEU A 837 -12.47 17.47 16.73
CA LEU A 837 -13.40 17.12 15.67
C LEU A 837 -13.61 18.28 14.70
N PHE A 838 -14.11 18.02 13.51
CA PHE A 838 -14.56 19.09 12.62
C PHE A 838 -15.97 19.54 12.98
N ALA A 839 -16.23 20.85 12.91
CA ALA A 839 -17.60 21.37 12.91
C ALA A 839 -18.34 20.93 11.64
N ILE A 840 -19.67 20.99 11.65
CA ILE A 840 -20.47 20.72 10.43
C ILE A 840 -20.09 21.71 9.33
N GLY A 841 -19.98 22.98 9.70
CA GLY A 841 -19.46 24.03 8.85
C GLY A 841 -19.33 25.35 9.60
N CYS A 842 -19.23 26.42 8.82
CA CYS A 842 -19.09 27.79 9.30
C CYS A 842 -20.17 28.69 8.69
N ASN A 843 -20.97 29.33 9.54
CA ASN A 843 -21.92 30.35 9.11
C ASN A 843 -21.24 31.73 9.20
N LEU A 844 -20.88 32.30 8.05
CA LEU A 844 -20.17 33.57 8.00
C LEU A 844 -21.05 34.77 8.32
N ALA A 845 -22.36 34.67 8.10
CA ALA A 845 -23.29 35.73 8.51
C ALA A 845 -23.32 35.89 10.04
N LEU A 846 -23.09 34.80 10.78
CA LEU A 846 -22.99 34.79 12.24
C LEU A 846 -21.54 34.84 12.75
N GLY A 847 -20.55 34.77 11.86
CA GLY A 847 -19.13 34.74 12.20
C GLY A 847 -18.72 33.58 13.11
N ARG A 848 -19.43 32.44 13.07
CA ARG A 848 -19.17 31.30 13.97
C ARG A 848 -19.29 29.94 13.30
N LEU A 849 -18.51 28.99 13.81
CA LEU A 849 -18.67 27.57 13.52
C LEU A 849 -19.98 27.04 14.11
N ASP A 850 -20.53 26.01 13.48
CA ASP A 850 -21.67 25.29 14.06
C ASP A 850 -21.30 24.64 15.40
N GLU A 851 -22.27 24.58 16.30
CA GLU A 851 -22.08 23.97 17.62
C GLU A 851 -21.93 22.45 17.55
N ALA A 852 -22.56 21.83 16.55
CA ALA A 852 -22.46 20.42 16.23
C ALA A 852 -21.12 20.08 15.53
N SER A 853 -20.70 18.83 15.63
CA SER A 853 -19.45 18.35 15.04
C SER A 853 -19.65 16.97 14.46
N TYR A 854 -18.88 16.64 13.42
CA TYR A 854 -18.84 15.27 12.89
C TYR A 854 -18.06 14.39 13.86
N ASP A 855 -18.79 13.54 14.58
CA ASP A 855 -18.27 12.71 15.67
C ASP A 855 -18.33 11.21 15.38
N LEU A 856 -18.79 10.79 14.19
CA LEU A 856 -18.86 9.38 13.78
C LEU A 856 -17.92 9.07 12.62
N LEU A 857 -17.24 7.92 12.70
CA LEU A 857 -16.37 7.44 11.62
C LEU A 857 -17.17 7.03 10.38
N ALA A 858 -18.32 6.40 10.59
CA ALA A 858 -19.27 6.03 9.55
C ALA A 858 -20.19 7.22 9.20
N SER A 859 -19.57 8.33 8.77
CA SER A 859 -20.26 9.53 8.32
C SER A 859 -19.71 9.98 6.96
N GLU A 860 -20.46 10.85 6.29
CA GLU A 860 -20.05 11.54 5.06
C GLU A 860 -18.74 12.34 5.23
N ALA A 861 -18.38 12.74 6.46
CA ALA A 861 -17.14 13.46 6.74
C ALA A 861 -15.89 12.57 6.84
N SER A 862 -16.03 11.24 6.68
CA SER A 862 -14.91 10.31 6.77
C SER A 862 -13.80 10.61 5.75
N LEU A 863 -14.18 10.94 4.51
CA LEU A 863 -13.24 11.35 3.47
C LEU A 863 -12.52 12.64 3.85
N THR A 864 -13.25 13.69 4.28
CA THR A 864 -12.68 14.95 4.74
C THR A 864 -11.69 14.74 5.87
N SER A 865 -12.07 13.92 6.85
CA SER A 865 -11.26 13.57 8.01
C SER A 865 -9.94 12.92 7.60
N LEU A 866 -10.01 11.96 6.67
CA LEU A 866 -8.84 11.28 6.13
C LEU A 866 -7.91 12.23 5.38
N LEU A 867 -8.47 13.04 4.47
CA LEU A 867 -7.71 13.97 3.63
C LEU A 867 -7.07 15.09 4.46
N ALA A 868 -7.80 15.66 5.42
CA ALA A 868 -7.28 16.71 6.31
C ALA A 868 -6.14 16.17 7.19
N VAL A 869 -6.25 14.94 7.70
CA VAL A 869 -5.15 14.28 8.42
C VAL A 869 -3.97 14.00 7.50
N ALA A 870 -4.22 13.52 6.28
CA ALA A 870 -3.18 13.23 5.29
C ALA A 870 -2.44 14.50 4.84
N ARG A 871 -3.11 15.64 4.74
CA ARG A 871 -2.49 16.96 4.47
C ARG A 871 -1.76 17.51 5.68
N GLY A 872 -2.27 17.23 6.88
CA GLY A 872 -1.76 17.77 8.15
C GLY A 872 -2.55 18.99 8.65
N ASP A 873 -3.73 19.22 8.09
CA ASP A 873 -4.67 20.27 8.53
C ASP A 873 -5.38 19.85 9.84
N ALA A 874 -5.48 18.54 10.09
CA ALA A 874 -5.94 17.99 11.36
C ALA A 874 -4.94 16.94 11.91
N PRO A 875 -4.77 16.84 13.24
CA PRO A 875 -3.92 15.84 13.85
C PRO A 875 -4.53 14.44 13.80
N ARG A 876 -3.71 13.37 13.80
CA ARG A 876 -4.17 11.96 13.78
C ARG A 876 -5.18 11.61 14.89
N ARG A 877 -5.09 12.27 16.04
CA ARG A 877 -6.05 12.10 17.17
C ARG A 877 -7.50 12.32 16.74
N HIS A 878 -7.74 13.15 15.73
CA HIS A 878 -9.06 13.38 15.16
C HIS A 878 -9.72 12.06 14.74
N TRP A 879 -9.01 11.22 13.98
CA TRP A 879 -9.50 9.92 13.51
C TRP A 879 -9.83 8.95 14.65
N LEU A 880 -9.11 9.05 15.76
CA LEU A 880 -9.34 8.22 16.94
C LEU A 880 -10.51 8.73 17.78
N GLN A 881 -10.77 10.04 17.76
CA GLN A 881 -11.89 10.68 18.45
C GLN A 881 -13.25 10.37 17.81
N LEU A 882 -13.26 10.00 16.53
CA LEU A 882 -14.48 9.57 15.83
C LEU A 882 -15.04 8.29 16.48
N GLY A 883 -16.31 8.36 16.87
CA GLY A 883 -17.09 7.26 17.41
C GLY A 883 -17.25 6.13 16.40
N ARG A 884 -17.16 4.90 16.92
CA ARG A 884 -17.35 3.64 16.20
C ARG A 884 -18.59 2.96 16.81
N PRO A 885 -19.77 3.13 16.20
CA PRO A 885 -21.02 2.64 16.78
C PRO A 885 -21.18 1.11 16.68
N TYR A 886 -20.27 0.43 15.97
CA TYR A 886 -20.24 -1.01 15.76
C TYR A 886 -18.96 -1.61 16.30
#